data_AF-A0A1I8E8T4-F1
#
_entry.id   AF-A0A1I8E8T4-F1
#
_cell.length_a   1.000
_cell.length_b   1.000
_cell.length_c   1.000
_cell.angle_alpha   90.00
_cell.angle_beta   90.00
_cell.angle_gamma   90.00
#
_symmetry.space_group_name_H-M   'P 1'
#
loop_
_entity.id
_entity.type
_entity.pdbx_description
1 polymer ?
#
loop_
_entity_poly.entity_id
_entity_poly.type
_entity_poly.pdbx_seq_one_letter_code
_entity_poly.pdbx_strand_id
1 'polypeptide(L)'
;MSITSQSDVRWSGSNNRSSNRRNCQNRPVNEGIEKTYKRSYRDANSIYPPFCRKLELNIPDYIPEGDIEFPFEDIDDIGDENKIRGNWSSRMDYLLSAVGFIFNLGNLWRFPYYCRISGGGSFCFCYIVLMLVAGVPILLMELALGQFPSVGCLSVWKVVPLFKGIGIAMFMVSCIVCIYYSAVAAWAISYFINSFKFALPWATCSNDWNSMKCSVWNRDSVASCFLQNGTLLRNGSCVIDKEYLSGNSSILEISSFDIDEHVLPSAEYLHNEVLLMSDRFDKVSPINWHLALYLLIAWFIVFLSAFKGVKSSGKAVYVIVIASYMVLFVLFVRFLTLPGSIAGLTYFYTPTWKFLADLTVWGTAAGQVFYSLLCCTGGLVTLASYSRFHNNVLKDAWILCIVDIITSLFCGALASSAVGFLCYELELPIEKFSFKGGAQLIFVYLPEAIAKLPVAPIYSILYFAMIMANITMETIVSAICDEFPERLRRNHRHVLAFSCVIFYAFGIPLCAAVRTFFNFFFSLKFRIIFSFVAQRFSFKVNNAGFYWLLLLDYFTTTWTLVLLAFLECMAISWAYGVDNFLDNVKWMIGFYPPPYIVWKILWKFVCPFIYLALLSLAWFAYKPIEYEKYKYPMYAERIGWGISLAPLIAIPVTAVVKFCLTKGTFIQRWLDLFCPENEWGPALAIHRAEYYPLQIPEARRLILPPQKEPANGYDGFTYSGEIVEKQKEIDSTSGRQIGKMGFLPTFERETAI
;
A
#
# COMPACT_ATOMS: atom_id res chain seq x y z
N MET A 1 -55.05 15.17 39.66
CA MET A 1 -55.27 13.74 39.39
C MET A 1 -53.95 13.03 39.56
N SER A 2 -53.79 12.43 40.73
CA SER A 2 -52.77 11.47 41.14
C SER A 2 -53.08 10.06 40.59
N ILE A 3 -52.07 9.17 40.66
CA ILE A 3 -52.06 7.67 40.78
C ILE A 3 -50.76 7.22 40.04
N THR A 4 -49.64 6.73 40.60
CA THR A 4 -49.24 5.72 41.63
C THR A 4 -49.64 4.27 41.38
N SER A 5 -48.64 3.41 41.09
CA SER A 5 -48.47 2.01 41.57
C SER A 5 -47.07 1.55 41.13
N GLN A 6 -46.05 1.30 41.96
CA GLN A 6 -45.87 0.29 43.03
C GLN A 6 -46.27 -1.15 42.66
N SER A 7 -45.26 -2.03 42.60
CA SER A 7 -45.35 -3.40 43.08
C SER A 7 -43.94 -3.92 43.46
N ASP A 8 -43.68 -3.94 44.77
CA ASP A 8 -42.65 -4.73 45.44
C ASP A 8 -42.97 -6.22 45.35
N VAL A 9 -41.93 -7.07 45.30
CA VAL A 9 -42.01 -8.45 45.84
C VAL A 9 -40.83 -8.68 46.78
N ARG A 10 -41.18 -9.03 48.01
CA ARG A 10 -40.37 -9.22 49.21
C ARG A 10 -40.28 -10.72 49.54
N TRP A 11 -39.14 -11.17 50.05
CA TRP A 11 -38.98 -12.33 50.95
C TRP A 11 -37.90 -11.89 51.96
N SER A 12 -38.15 -11.59 53.26
CA SER A 12 -38.57 -12.45 54.40
C SER A 12 -37.68 -13.71 54.56
N GLY A 13 -36.95 -13.97 55.65
CA GLY A 13 -36.89 -13.30 56.96
C GLY A 13 -35.91 -13.96 57.96
N SER A 14 -35.77 -13.31 59.12
CA SER A 14 -35.47 -13.78 60.50
C SER A 14 -34.40 -14.86 60.80
N ASN A 15 -33.42 -14.58 61.68
CA ASN A 15 -33.51 -14.84 63.14
C ASN A 15 -32.18 -14.68 63.91
N ASN A 16 -32.33 -14.28 65.17
CA ASN A 16 -31.34 -14.08 66.24
C ASN A 16 -30.42 -15.29 66.52
N ARG A 17 -29.18 -15.00 66.98
CA ARG A 17 -28.62 -15.61 68.21
C ARG A 17 -27.41 -14.83 68.75
N SER A 18 -27.43 -14.67 70.06
CA SER A 18 -26.50 -13.97 70.94
C SER A 18 -25.29 -14.81 71.38
N SER A 19 -24.30 -14.11 71.96
CA SER A 19 -23.24 -14.52 72.90
C SER A 19 -22.04 -15.35 72.39
N ASN A 20 -20.87 -14.71 72.33
CA ASN A 20 -19.84 -14.90 73.37
C ASN A 20 -18.67 -13.91 73.25
N ARG A 21 -18.34 -13.25 74.37
CA ARG A 21 -17.07 -12.55 74.59
C ARG A 21 -15.93 -13.57 74.71
N ARG A 22 -14.80 -13.32 74.04
CA ARG A 22 -13.45 -13.60 74.56
C ARG A 22 -12.42 -12.73 73.82
N ASN A 23 -11.63 -12.00 74.61
CA ASN A 23 -10.52 -11.16 74.17
C ASN A 23 -9.45 -11.96 73.41
N CYS A 24 -8.88 -11.39 72.35
CA CYS A 24 -7.43 -11.13 72.21
C CYS A 24 -7.09 -10.59 70.80
N GLN A 25 -6.60 -9.35 70.80
CA GLN A 25 -5.43 -8.83 70.08
C GLN A 25 -5.32 -8.94 68.52
N ASN A 26 -5.14 -7.75 67.94
CA ASN A 26 -4.35 -7.42 66.75
C ASN A 26 -4.72 -8.03 65.39
N ARG A 27 -5.52 -7.29 64.60
CA ARG A 27 -5.36 -7.22 63.13
C ARG A 27 -5.67 -5.79 62.64
N PRO A 28 -4.82 -5.17 61.79
CA PRO A 28 -5.10 -3.86 61.24
C PRO A 28 -6.24 -3.92 60.20
N VAL A 29 -7.15 -2.96 60.28
CA VAL A 29 -8.38 -2.81 59.47
C VAL A 29 -8.11 -2.31 58.03
N ASN A 30 -6.86 -2.21 57.60
CA ASN A 30 -6.49 -1.53 56.35
C ASN A 30 -6.52 -2.38 55.06
N GLU A 31 -6.80 -3.68 55.11
CA GLU A 31 -6.82 -4.51 53.88
C GLU A 31 -8.14 -4.47 53.09
N GLY A 32 -9.24 -4.00 53.68
CA GLY A 32 -10.58 -4.08 53.07
C GLY A 32 -10.87 -2.99 52.03
N ILE A 33 -10.36 -1.78 52.24
CA ILE A 33 -10.72 -0.61 51.41
C ILE A 33 -9.88 -0.59 50.12
N GLU A 34 -8.61 -0.97 50.20
CA GLU A 34 -7.70 -1.02 49.04
C GLU A 34 -8.07 -2.13 48.04
N LYS A 35 -8.54 -3.29 48.53
CA LYS A 35 -9.00 -4.41 47.69
C LYS A 35 -10.32 -4.09 46.98
N THR A 36 -11.18 -3.26 47.56
CA THR A 36 -12.51 -2.94 47.01
C THR A 36 -12.42 -1.87 45.91
N TYR A 37 -11.57 -0.85 46.08
CA TYR A 37 -11.26 0.11 45.01
C TYR A 37 -10.50 -0.54 43.84
N LYS A 38 -9.52 -1.43 44.12
CA LYS A 38 -8.80 -2.20 43.09
C LYS A 38 -9.68 -3.16 42.29
N ARG A 39 -10.83 -3.62 42.84
CA ARG A 39 -11.73 -4.58 42.16
C ARG A 39 -12.77 -3.89 41.30
N SER A 40 -13.29 -2.74 41.71
CA SER A 40 -14.34 -2.03 40.96
C SER A 40 -13.83 -1.31 39.70
N TYR A 41 -12.53 -0.96 39.64
CA TYR A 41 -11.92 -0.29 38.48
C TYR A 41 -11.29 -1.29 37.47
N ARG A 42 -11.12 -2.56 37.85
CA ARG A 42 -10.46 -3.63 37.07
C ARG A 42 -11.27 -4.17 35.90
N ASP A 43 -12.57 -3.86 35.83
CA ASP A 43 -13.48 -4.49 34.87
C ASP A 43 -13.82 -3.63 33.65
N ALA A 44 -13.50 -2.33 33.62
CA ALA A 44 -14.01 -1.41 32.58
C ALA A 44 -12.98 -0.93 31.55
N ASN A 45 -11.70 -0.78 31.90
CA ASN A 45 -10.72 -0.12 31.03
C ASN A 45 -9.42 -0.95 30.93
N SER A 46 -9.27 -1.78 29.89
CA SER A 46 -7.99 -2.44 29.57
C SER A 46 -7.81 -2.47 28.05
N ILE A 47 -6.58 -2.23 27.57
CA ILE A 47 -6.19 -2.25 26.14
C ILE A 47 -6.31 -3.67 25.55
N TYR A 48 -6.37 -4.68 26.43
CA TYR A 48 -6.27 -6.09 26.09
C TYR A 48 -7.65 -6.76 26.03
N PRO A 49 -7.84 -7.75 25.14
CA PRO A 49 -9.05 -8.56 25.10
C PRO A 49 -9.36 -9.21 26.47
N PRO A 50 -10.64 -9.50 26.80
CA PRO A 50 -11.01 -10.06 28.10
C PRO A 50 -10.29 -11.36 28.47
N PHE A 51 -9.90 -12.17 27.48
CA PHE A 51 -9.16 -13.43 27.66
C PHE A 51 -7.65 -13.22 27.95
N CYS A 52 -7.11 -12.04 27.65
CA CYS A 52 -5.72 -11.63 27.88
C CYS A 52 -5.49 -10.97 29.23
N ARG A 53 -6.49 -10.97 30.12
CA ARG A 53 -6.50 -10.24 31.40
C ARG A 53 -5.56 -10.84 32.47
N LYS A 54 -4.47 -11.50 32.06
CA LYS A 54 -3.41 -12.03 32.92
C LYS A 54 -2.10 -11.32 32.59
N LEU A 55 -1.87 -10.15 33.19
CA LEU A 55 -0.59 -9.66 33.74
C LEU A 55 -0.69 -8.15 34.03
N GLU A 56 -1.30 -7.76 35.15
CA GLU A 56 -1.14 -6.39 35.71
C GLU A 56 -0.68 -6.46 37.18
N LEU A 57 0.18 -7.43 37.50
CA LEU A 57 0.70 -7.58 38.87
C LEU A 57 2.23 -7.69 38.98
N ASN A 58 2.97 -7.67 37.87
CA ASN A 58 4.44 -7.62 37.87
C ASN A 58 4.93 -6.79 36.69
N ILE A 59 4.60 -5.50 36.66
CA ILE A 59 5.39 -4.55 35.90
C ILE A 59 6.57 -4.22 36.82
N PRO A 60 7.80 -4.70 36.59
CA PRO A 60 8.95 -4.18 37.31
C PRO A 60 8.96 -2.67 37.09
N ASP A 61 9.34 -1.91 38.13
CA ASP A 61 9.57 -0.47 37.98
C ASP A 61 10.41 -0.25 36.71
N TYR A 62 9.99 0.70 35.89
CA TYR A 62 10.78 1.13 34.74
C TYR A 62 12.17 1.52 35.27
N ILE A 63 13.17 0.67 35.02
CA ILE A 63 14.56 0.99 35.25
C ILE A 63 15.00 1.74 33.99
N PRO A 64 15.42 3.00 34.09
CA PRO A 64 15.93 3.73 32.93
C PRO A 64 17.20 3.01 32.45
N GLU A 65 17.11 2.27 31.36
CA GLU A 65 18.28 1.80 30.64
C GLU A 65 18.88 3.00 29.90
N GLY A 66 19.88 3.61 30.53
CA GLY A 66 20.85 4.53 29.94
C GLY A 66 20.25 5.71 29.20
N ASP A 67 20.09 6.84 29.91
CA ASP A 67 20.00 8.20 29.38
C ASP A 67 19.66 8.32 27.88
N ILE A 68 18.42 7.99 27.54
CA ILE A 68 17.72 8.86 26.60
C ILE A 68 17.36 10.05 27.48
N GLU A 69 18.13 11.13 27.39
CA GLU A 69 17.64 12.44 27.78
C GLU A 69 16.24 12.55 27.18
N PHE A 70 15.19 12.46 28.00
CA PHE A 70 13.93 13.08 27.66
C PHE A 70 14.30 14.56 27.56
N PRO A 71 14.32 15.15 26.35
CA PRO A 71 14.44 16.59 26.28
C PRO A 71 13.11 17.07 26.82
N PHE A 72 13.08 17.44 28.10
CA PHE A 72 12.06 18.33 28.62
C PHE A 72 12.16 19.60 27.77
N GLU A 73 11.30 19.61 26.76
CA GLU A 73 10.66 20.73 26.10
C GLU A 73 11.36 22.10 26.17
N ASP A 74 11.99 22.48 25.05
CA ASP A 74 11.78 23.83 24.55
C ASP A 74 10.40 23.84 23.85
N ILE A 75 9.43 24.55 24.44
CA ILE A 75 8.03 24.67 23.95
C ILE A 75 7.90 25.67 22.79
N ASP A 76 8.98 26.36 22.41
CA ASP A 76 8.90 27.47 21.47
C ASP A 76 9.24 27.14 20.00
N ASP A 77 9.14 25.89 19.57
CA ASP A 77 9.27 25.58 18.14
C ASP A 77 8.17 24.63 17.63
N ILE A 78 7.64 24.95 16.46
CA ILE A 78 6.60 24.19 15.74
C ILE A 78 7.24 22.88 15.24
N GLY A 79 7.50 21.95 16.16
CA GLY A 79 8.23 20.70 15.94
C GLY A 79 7.35 19.46 15.74
N ASP A 80 7.98 18.32 15.43
CA ASP A 80 7.32 17.02 15.28
C ASP A 80 6.83 16.49 16.66
N GLU A 81 5.59 16.00 16.75
CA GLU A 81 5.02 15.37 17.97
C GLU A 81 5.84 14.14 18.41
N ASN A 82 6.29 13.35 17.44
CA ASN A 82 7.16 12.21 17.64
C ASN A 82 8.56 12.52 17.10
N LYS A 83 9.42 13.12 17.92
CA LYS A 83 10.81 13.47 17.53
C LYS A 83 11.66 12.24 17.16
N ILE A 84 11.35 11.06 17.71
CA ILE A 84 12.13 9.83 17.48
C ILE A 84 11.87 9.26 16.07
N ARG A 85 10.61 9.21 15.65
CA ARG A 85 10.21 8.71 14.32
C ARG A 85 10.20 9.82 13.26
N GLY A 86 9.88 11.05 13.67
CA GLY A 86 9.51 12.17 12.81
C GLY A 86 8.04 12.12 12.42
N ASN A 87 7.51 13.28 12.02
CA ASN A 87 6.17 13.40 11.46
C ASN A 87 6.20 14.01 10.06
N TRP A 88 5.09 13.88 9.34
CA TRP A 88 4.85 14.69 8.15
C TRP A 88 4.86 16.17 8.50
N SER A 89 5.50 16.99 7.67
CA SER A 89 5.60 18.43 7.92
C SER A 89 4.23 19.13 7.83
N SER A 90 3.32 18.59 7.01
CA SER A 90 1.94 19.05 6.91
C SER A 90 0.98 17.87 6.65
N ARG A 91 -0.30 18.07 6.94
CA ARG A 91 -1.34 17.08 6.59
C ARG A 91 -1.45 16.86 5.08
N MET A 92 -1.24 17.90 4.28
CA MET A 92 -1.32 17.79 2.83
C MET A 92 -0.15 16.99 2.25
N ASP A 93 1.03 17.04 2.88
CA ASP A 93 2.18 16.20 2.51
C ASP A 93 1.83 14.71 2.68
N TYR A 94 1.19 14.36 3.80
CA TYR A 94 0.70 13.00 4.05
C TYR A 94 -0.36 12.59 3.02
N LEU A 95 -1.41 13.39 2.86
CA LEU A 95 -2.54 13.05 1.99
C LEU A 95 -2.09 12.89 0.54
N LEU A 96 -1.26 13.80 0.02
CA LEU A 96 -0.71 13.69 -1.34
C LEU A 96 0.24 12.49 -1.48
N SER A 97 1.00 12.14 -0.44
CA SER A 97 1.87 10.94 -0.47
C SER A 97 1.03 9.67 -0.52
N ALA A 98 -0.06 9.61 0.24
CA ALA A 98 -1.01 8.50 0.18
C ALA A 98 -1.74 8.45 -1.19
N VAL A 99 -2.15 9.59 -1.75
CA VAL A 99 -2.72 9.66 -3.10
C VAL A 99 -1.71 9.23 -4.15
N GLY A 100 -0.45 9.64 -4.04
CA GLY A 100 0.62 9.23 -4.96
C GLY A 100 0.98 7.75 -4.85
N PHE A 101 0.79 7.15 -3.67
CA PHE A 101 0.95 5.71 -3.50
C PHE A 101 -0.20 4.92 -4.16
N ILE A 102 -1.44 5.39 -3.98
CA ILE A 102 -2.63 4.75 -4.59
C ILE A 102 -2.67 5.00 -6.10
N PHE A 103 -2.24 6.17 -6.57
CA PHE A 103 -2.06 6.44 -7.99
C PHE A 103 -0.88 5.64 -8.53
N ASN A 104 -1.17 4.46 -9.06
CA ASN A 104 -0.17 3.55 -9.61
C ASN A 104 -0.49 3.16 -11.06
N LEU A 105 0.42 2.40 -11.68
CA LEU A 105 0.28 1.91 -13.05
C LEU A 105 -1.03 1.15 -13.28
N GLY A 106 -1.57 0.48 -12.26
CA GLY A 106 -2.86 -0.21 -12.29
C GLY A 106 -4.02 0.67 -12.73
N ASN A 107 -4.03 1.93 -12.34
CA ASN A 107 -5.09 2.87 -12.70
C ASN A 107 -4.99 3.22 -14.20
N LEU A 108 -3.76 3.28 -14.74
CA LEU A 108 -3.48 3.63 -16.13
C LEU A 108 -3.63 2.46 -17.11
N TRP A 109 -3.20 1.25 -16.75
CA TRP A 109 -3.17 0.11 -17.68
C TRP A 109 -4.16 -1.02 -17.41
N ARG A 110 -4.55 -1.23 -16.16
CA ARG A 110 -5.23 -2.45 -15.71
C ARG A 110 -6.73 -2.19 -15.60
N PHE A 111 -7.11 -1.07 -14.99
CA PHE A 111 -8.50 -0.63 -14.96
C PHE A 111 -9.09 -0.50 -16.37
N PRO A 112 -8.44 0.18 -17.34
CA PRO A 112 -9.06 0.34 -18.66
C PRO A 112 -9.15 -0.98 -19.42
N TYR A 113 -8.13 -1.83 -19.26
CA TYR A 113 -8.11 -3.17 -19.83
C TYR A 113 -9.27 -4.03 -19.31
N TYR A 114 -9.43 -4.14 -17.98
CA TYR A 114 -10.50 -4.95 -17.39
C TYR A 114 -11.89 -4.41 -17.69
N CYS A 115 -12.05 -3.10 -17.69
CA CYS A 115 -13.32 -2.46 -18.05
C CYS A 115 -13.72 -2.86 -19.48
N ARG A 116 -12.79 -2.88 -20.44
CA ARG A 116 -13.09 -3.30 -21.82
C ARG A 116 -13.50 -4.77 -21.94
N ILE A 117 -12.77 -5.68 -21.28
CA ILE A 117 -13.03 -7.12 -21.43
C ILE A 117 -14.23 -7.60 -20.58
N SER A 118 -14.62 -6.84 -19.55
CA SER A 118 -15.63 -7.24 -18.57
C SER A 118 -16.96 -6.46 -18.69
N GLY A 119 -17.29 -5.98 -19.89
CA GLY A 119 -18.61 -5.38 -20.17
C GLY A 119 -18.75 -3.88 -19.87
N GLY A 120 -17.65 -3.14 -19.99
CA GLY A 120 -17.62 -1.67 -20.00
C GLY A 120 -18.16 -1.06 -18.71
N GLY A 121 -19.20 -0.22 -18.83
CA GLY A 121 -19.84 0.44 -17.69
C GLY A 121 -20.35 -0.52 -16.60
N SER A 122 -20.64 -1.79 -16.93
CA SER A 122 -21.05 -2.81 -15.94
C SER A 122 -19.91 -3.14 -14.97
N PHE A 123 -18.67 -3.20 -15.47
CA PHE A 123 -17.49 -3.41 -14.65
C PHE A 123 -17.26 -2.23 -13.70
N CYS A 124 -17.44 -0.99 -14.17
CA CYS A 124 -17.32 0.20 -13.33
C CYS A 124 -18.30 0.15 -12.14
N PHE A 125 -19.53 -0.32 -12.37
CA PHE A 125 -20.50 -0.52 -11.30
C PHE A 125 -20.03 -1.55 -10.27
N CYS A 126 -19.60 -2.74 -10.71
CA CYS A 126 -19.06 -3.76 -9.80
C CYS A 126 -17.86 -3.24 -8.99
N TYR A 127 -16.94 -2.53 -9.66
CA TYR A 127 -15.76 -1.95 -9.03
C TYR A 127 -16.13 -0.93 -7.94
N ILE A 128 -17.07 -0.01 -8.18
CA ILE A 128 -17.51 0.97 -7.18
C ILE A 128 -18.17 0.28 -5.97
N VAL A 129 -19.04 -0.70 -6.21
CA VAL A 129 -19.71 -1.45 -5.12
C VAL A 129 -18.68 -2.18 -4.26
N LEU A 130 -17.74 -2.89 -4.88
CA LEU A 130 -16.69 -3.61 -4.16
C LEU A 130 -15.70 -2.66 -3.47
N MET A 131 -15.41 -1.51 -4.06
CA MET A 131 -14.60 -0.48 -3.42
C MET A 131 -15.23 -0.02 -2.10
N LEU A 132 -16.55 0.21 -2.07
CA LEU A 132 -17.26 0.65 -0.87
C LEU A 132 -17.39 -0.44 0.19
N VAL A 133 -17.71 -1.67 -0.20
CA VAL A 133 -18.01 -2.77 0.74
C VAL A 133 -16.75 -3.50 1.19
N ALA A 134 -15.74 -3.60 0.34
CA ALA A 134 -14.56 -4.44 0.56
C ALA A 134 -13.26 -3.63 0.65
N GLY A 135 -13.12 -2.56 -0.14
CA GLY A 135 -11.93 -1.70 -0.18
C GLY A 135 -11.82 -0.69 0.96
N VAL A 136 -12.85 0.15 1.16
CA VAL A 136 -12.89 1.16 2.23
C VAL A 136 -12.62 0.55 3.62
N PRO A 137 -13.20 -0.62 3.99
CA PRO A 137 -13.00 -1.15 5.33
C PRO A 137 -11.58 -1.66 5.58
N ILE A 138 -10.93 -2.30 4.60
CA ILE A 138 -9.54 -2.73 4.76
C ILE A 138 -8.59 -1.53 4.74
N LEU A 139 -8.86 -0.53 3.90
CA LEU A 139 -8.08 0.70 3.86
C LEU A 139 -8.11 1.42 5.21
N LEU A 140 -9.30 1.61 5.79
CA LEU A 140 -9.43 2.23 7.11
C LEU A 140 -8.72 1.40 8.19
N MET A 141 -8.75 0.07 8.09
CA MET A 141 -8.04 -0.82 9.01
C MET A 141 -6.53 -0.59 8.95
N GLU A 142 -5.92 -0.61 7.76
CA GLU A 142 -4.47 -0.40 7.59
C GLU A 142 -4.02 0.99 8.04
N LEU A 143 -4.77 2.05 7.67
CA LEU A 143 -4.42 3.42 8.05
C LEU A 143 -4.47 3.59 9.57
N ALA A 144 -5.49 3.04 10.23
CA ALA A 144 -5.62 3.07 11.68
C ALA A 144 -4.52 2.26 12.37
N LEU A 145 -4.19 1.06 11.86
CA LEU A 145 -3.10 0.23 12.37
C LEU A 145 -1.73 0.89 12.22
N GLY A 146 -1.52 1.71 11.19
CA GLY A 146 -0.29 2.49 11.06
C GLY A 146 -0.25 3.68 12.02
N GLN A 147 -1.31 4.49 12.04
CA GLN A 147 -1.36 5.75 12.79
C GLN A 147 -1.34 5.54 14.31
N PHE A 148 -2.09 4.56 14.83
CA PHE A 148 -2.25 4.34 16.27
C PHE A 148 -0.93 4.06 17.02
N PRO A 149 -0.17 3.01 16.65
CA PRO A 149 1.12 2.72 17.30
C PRO A 149 2.30 3.48 16.70
N SER A 150 2.10 4.21 15.59
CA SER A 150 3.17 4.90 14.83
C SER A 150 4.37 3.98 14.53
N VAL A 151 4.09 2.77 14.02
CA VAL A 151 5.10 1.78 13.59
C VAL A 151 4.85 1.28 12.17
N GLY A 152 5.89 0.79 11.49
CA GLY A 152 5.80 0.22 10.16
C GLY A 152 5.14 -1.16 10.11
N CYS A 153 5.00 -1.70 8.89
CA CYS A 153 4.21 -2.91 8.61
C CYS A 153 4.75 -4.20 9.25
N LEU A 154 6.04 -4.29 9.60
CA LEU A 154 6.60 -5.45 10.30
C LEU A 154 6.26 -5.43 11.79
N SER A 155 6.44 -4.27 12.43
CA SER A 155 6.32 -4.12 13.88
C SER A 155 4.89 -3.84 14.35
N VAL A 156 3.96 -3.50 13.43
CA VAL A 156 2.54 -3.31 13.76
C VAL A 156 1.88 -4.58 14.32
N TRP A 157 2.38 -5.75 13.94
CA TRP A 157 1.84 -7.04 14.37
C TRP A 157 2.18 -7.43 15.80
N LYS A 158 2.77 -6.52 16.59
CA LYS A 158 2.79 -6.60 18.06
C LYS A 158 1.39 -6.66 18.66
N VAL A 159 0.36 -6.24 17.91
CA VAL A 159 -1.06 -6.39 18.28
C VAL A 159 -1.48 -7.85 18.46
N VAL A 160 -1.00 -8.76 17.60
CA VAL A 160 -1.24 -10.21 17.71
C VAL A 160 0.03 -10.94 17.25
N PRO A 161 0.95 -11.27 18.18
CA PRO A 161 2.28 -11.82 17.85
C PRO A 161 2.26 -13.10 17.03
N LEU A 162 1.21 -13.93 17.17
CA LEU A 162 1.00 -15.13 16.35
C LEU A 162 0.97 -14.80 14.85
N PHE A 163 0.36 -13.67 14.48
CA PHE A 163 0.18 -13.22 13.11
C PHE A 163 1.29 -12.28 12.63
N LYS A 164 2.43 -12.19 13.34
CA LYS A 164 3.59 -11.38 12.92
C LYS A 164 4.06 -11.71 11.50
N GLY A 165 3.84 -12.93 11.03
CA GLY A 165 4.15 -13.31 9.65
C GLY A 165 3.34 -12.59 8.57
N ILE A 166 2.16 -12.02 8.89
CA ILE A 166 1.40 -11.20 7.94
C ILE A 166 2.23 -9.97 7.55
N GLY A 167 2.85 -9.29 8.52
CA GLY A 167 3.74 -8.15 8.24
C GLY A 167 4.96 -8.53 7.42
N ILE A 168 5.53 -9.71 7.68
CA ILE A 168 6.65 -10.24 6.88
C ILE A 168 6.19 -10.55 5.45
N ALA A 169 4.99 -11.08 5.28
CA ALA A 169 4.41 -11.31 3.96
C ALA A 169 4.16 -9.99 3.22
N MET A 170 3.59 -8.97 3.88
CA MET A 170 3.42 -7.61 3.34
C MET A 170 4.76 -7.03 2.86
N PHE A 171 5.80 -7.14 3.69
CA PHE A 171 7.16 -6.72 3.35
C PHE A 171 7.71 -7.46 2.13
N MET A 172 7.57 -8.79 2.06
CA MET A 172 8.01 -9.58 0.91
C MET A 172 7.26 -9.20 -0.37
N VAL A 173 5.95 -8.97 -0.29
CA VAL A 173 5.14 -8.50 -1.42
C VAL A 173 5.62 -7.12 -1.87
N SER A 174 5.84 -6.17 -0.96
CA SER A 174 6.42 -4.87 -1.27
C SER A 174 7.78 -4.99 -1.99
N CYS A 175 8.64 -5.90 -1.56
CA CYS A 175 9.92 -6.18 -2.24
C CYS A 175 9.72 -6.67 -3.67
N ILE A 176 8.79 -7.61 -3.91
CA ILE A 176 8.49 -8.12 -5.26
C ILE A 176 7.94 -6.99 -6.14
N VAL A 177 6.98 -6.21 -5.64
CA VAL A 177 6.40 -5.06 -6.34
C VAL A 177 7.46 -4.06 -6.74
N CYS A 178 8.38 -3.73 -5.83
CA CYS A 178 9.45 -2.80 -6.13
C CYS A 178 10.38 -3.30 -7.25
N ILE A 179 10.72 -4.60 -7.26
CA ILE A 179 11.59 -5.19 -8.28
C ILE A 179 11.00 -4.99 -9.68
N TYR A 180 9.73 -5.37 -9.91
CA TYR A 180 9.17 -5.28 -11.26
C TYR A 180 8.72 -3.86 -11.63
N TYR A 181 8.26 -3.03 -10.70
CA TYR A 181 7.99 -1.61 -10.97
C TYR A 181 9.27 -0.83 -11.34
N SER A 182 10.43 -1.20 -10.79
CA SER A 182 11.70 -0.59 -11.18
C SER A 182 12.06 -0.86 -12.65
N ALA A 183 11.70 -2.03 -13.19
CA ALA A 183 11.88 -2.36 -14.61
C ALA A 183 10.96 -1.52 -15.50
N VAL A 184 9.70 -1.32 -15.11
CA VAL A 184 8.76 -0.46 -15.85
C VAL A 184 9.24 0.99 -15.91
N ALA A 185 9.77 1.50 -14.79
CA ALA A 185 10.33 2.84 -14.77
C ALA A 185 11.58 2.97 -15.66
N ALA A 186 12.43 1.94 -15.74
CA ALA A 186 13.56 1.93 -16.66
C ALA A 186 13.08 2.01 -18.13
N TRP A 187 11.97 1.34 -18.49
CA TRP A 187 11.32 1.53 -19.80
C TRP A 187 10.84 2.96 -19.98
N ALA A 188 10.12 3.52 -19.01
CA ALA A 188 9.62 4.90 -19.07
C ALA A 188 10.74 5.93 -19.24
N ILE A 189 11.90 5.76 -18.56
CA ILE A 189 13.07 6.62 -18.71
C ILE A 189 13.66 6.50 -20.13
N SER A 190 13.68 5.30 -20.71
CA SER A 190 14.12 5.10 -22.09
C SER A 190 13.24 5.87 -23.08
N TYR A 191 11.92 5.78 -22.93
CA TYR A 191 10.97 6.54 -23.75
C TYR A 191 11.08 8.05 -23.50
N PHE A 192 11.25 8.48 -22.26
CA PHE A 192 11.43 9.89 -21.88
C PHE A 192 12.65 10.50 -22.58
N ILE A 193 13.80 9.84 -22.52
CA ILE A 193 15.03 10.31 -23.17
C ILE A 193 14.88 10.33 -24.70
N ASN A 194 14.25 9.30 -25.28
CA ASN A 194 14.02 9.24 -26.72
C ASN A 194 12.94 10.23 -27.21
N SER A 195 12.13 10.79 -26.32
CA SER A 195 11.11 11.80 -26.66
C SER A 195 11.69 13.18 -26.94
N PHE A 196 12.96 13.44 -26.62
CA PHE A 196 13.63 14.73 -26.95
C PHE A 196 14.01 14.85 -28.44
N LYS A 197 13.85 13.79 -29.23
CA LYS A 197 14.06 13.84 -30.68
C LYS A 197 12.89 14.58 -31.35
N PHE A 198 13.20 15.34 -32.42
CA PHE A 198 12.18 16.09 -33.16
C PHE A 198 11.12 15.18 -33.79
N ALA A 199 11.56 14.08 -34.41
CA ALA A 199 10.71 12.99 -34.84
C ALA A 199 10.81 11.85 -33.81
N LEU A 200 9.65 11.43 -33.30
CA LEU A 200 9.57 10.32 -32.34
C LEU A 200 9.97 9.00 -33.03
N PRO A 201 10.85 8.17 -32.43
CA PRO A 201 11.31 6.93 -33.06
C PRO A 201 10.18 5.96 -33.42
N TRP A 202 9.14 5.90 -32.61
CA TRP A 202 7.98 5.03 -32.81
C TRP A 202 6.89 5.63 -33.70
N ALA A 203 7.12 6.80 -34.31
CA ALA A 203 6.16 7.38 -35.27
C ALA A 203 6.35 6.83 -36.70
N THR A 204 7.51 6.22 -37.01
CA THR A 204 7.86 5.79 -38.36
C THR A 204 8.30 4.33 -38.41
N CYS A 205 8.05 3.67 -39.55
CA CYS A 205 8.55 2.33 -39.84
C CYS A 205 9.94 2.32 -40.51
N SER A 206 10.60 3.48 -40.65
CA SER A 206 11.88 3.64 -41.38
C SER A 206 13.10 3.54 -40.47
N ASN A 207 13.15 2.52 -39.62
CA ASN A 207 14.23 2.33 -38.64
C ASN A 207 14.83 0.93 -38.76
N ASP A 208 16.07 0.76 -38.31
CA ASP A 208 16.83 -0.50 -38.43
C ASP A 208 16.21 -1.69 -37.68
N TRP A 209 15.39 -1.42 -36.66
CA TRP A 209 14.70 -2.41 -35.84
C TRP A 209 13.31 -2.80 -36.36
N ASN A 210 12.82 -2.13 -37.41
CA ASN A 210 11.51 -2.42 -37.99
C ASN A 210 11.57 -3.69 -38.86
N SER A 211 10.53 -4.50 -38.77
CA SER A 211 10.32 -5.66 -39.64
C SER A 211 9.61 -5.25 -40.92
N MET A 212 9.60 -6.16 -41.91
CA MET A 212 8.82 -5.94 -43.13
C MET A 212 7.31 -5.87 -42.87
N LYS A 213 6.81 -6.26 -41.68
CA LYS A 213 5.38 -6.20 -41.31
C LYS A 213 4.95 -4.86 -40.68
N CYS A 214 5.90 -3.97 -40.38
CA CYS A 214 5.57 -2.64 -39.91
C CYS A 214 4.85 -1.85 -41.00
N SER A 215 3.75 -1.20 -40.64
CA SER A 215 3.08 -0.27 -41.55
C SER A 215 2.62 0.99 -40.85
N VAL A 216 2.92 2.14 -41.46
CA VAL A 216 2.37 3.43 -41.03
C VAL A 216 1.06 3.67 -41.76
N TRP A 217 -0.02 3.87 -41.01
CA TRP A 217 -1.33 4.17 -41.56
C TRP A 217 -1.83 5.54 -41.07
N ASN A 218 -2.08 6.43 -42.03
CA ASN A 218 -2.67 7.74 -41.80
C ASN A 218 -3.80 7.93 -42.81
N ARG A 219 -5.02 8.06 -42.30
CA ARG A 219 -6.25 8.06 -43.09
C ARG A 219 -6.27 9.11 -44.20
N ASP A 220 -5.86 10.34 -43.90
CA ASP A 220 -5.89 11.44 -44.85
C ASP A 220 -4.88 11.24 -45.99
N SER A 221 -3.69 10.73 -45.66
CA SER A 221 -2.68 10.39 -46.66
C SER A 221 -3.13 9.24 -47.57
N VAL A 222 -3.79 8.23 -47.01
CA VAL A 222 -4.32 7.08 -47.75
C VAL A 222 -5.44 7.51 -48.69
N ALA A 223 -6.40 8.30 -48.20
CA ALA A 223 -7.48 8.83 -49.02
C ALA A 223 -6.95 9.71 -50.17
N SER A 224 -5.96 10.57 -49.89
CA SER A 224 -5.32 11.40 -50.92
C SER A 224 -4.58 10.58 -51.98
N CYS A 225 -3.97 9.45 -51.58
CA CYS A 225 -3.24 8.56 -52.48
C CYS A 225 -4.18 7.81 -53.43
N PHE A 226 -5.27 7.25 -52.89
CA PHE A 226 -6.28 6.58 -53.70
C PHE A 226 -6.99 7.54 -54.65
N LEU A 227 -7.24 8.80 -54.24
CA LEU A 227 -7.78 9.84 -55.13
C LEU A 227 -6.84 10.15 -56.31
N GLN A 228 -5.54 9.95 -56.14
CA GLN A 228 -4.53 10.14 -57.19
C GLN A 228 -4.26 8.86 -58.00
N ASN A 229 -5.06 7.79 -57.83
CA ASN A 229 -4.82 6.46 -58.42
C ASN A 229 -3.42 5.88 -58.12
N GLY A 230 -2.81 6.28 -56.99
CA GLY A 230 -1.53 5.76 -56.52
C GLY A 230 -1.68 4.50 -55.69
N THR A 231 -0.59 3.74 -55.56
CA THR A 231 -0.46 2.60 -54.64
C THR A 231 0.26 3.05 -53.37
N LEU A 232 -0.28 2.66 -52.21
CA LEU A 232 0.34 2.94 -50.92
C LEU A 232 1.40 1.88 -50.58
N LEU A 233 2.63 2.32 -50.27
CA LEU A 233 3.67 1.43 -49.74
C LEU A 233 3.57 1.30 -48.21
N ARG A 234 4.16 0.22 -47.65
CA ARG A 234 4.21 -0.06 -46.20
C ARG A 234 4.83 1.06 -45.34
N ASN A 235 5.75 1.84 -45.90
CA ASN A 235 6.35 2.99 -45.24
C ASN A 235 5.39 4.21 -45.14
N GLY A 236 4.17 4.12 -45.68
CA GLY A 236 3.19 5.20 -45.72
C GLY A 236 3.37 6.19 -46.89
N SER A 237 4.32 5.95 -47.81
CA SER A 237 4.49 6.78 -49.00
C SER A 237 3.53 6.37 -50.12
N CYS A 238 2.92 7.35 -50.79
CA CYS A 238 2.11 7.14 -51.98
C CYS A 238 2.98 7.17 -53.24
N VAL A 239 2.91 6.14 -54.08
CA VAL A 239 3.56 6.12 -55.40
C VAL A 239 2.50 6.08 -56.48
N ILE A 240 2.56 7.05 -57.40
CA ILE A 240 1.58 7.24 -58.48
C ILE A 240 2.07 6.53 -59.77
N ASP A 241 3.37 6.24 -59.86
CA ASP A 241 4.01 5.83 -61.10
C ASP A 241 4.09 4.29 -61.26
N LYS A 242 3.42 3.76 -62.29
CA LYS A 242 3.30 2.32 -62.54
C LYS A 242 4.60 1.67 -63.06
N GLU A 243 5.51 2.45 -63.65
CA GLU A 243 6.80 1.94 -64.12
C GLU A 243 7.71 1.51 -62.96
N TYR A 244 7.66 2.22 -61.82
CA TYR A 244 8.44 1.92 -60.61
C TYR A 244 8.00 0.61 -59.92
N LEU A 245 6.71 0.25 -60.04
CA LEU A 245 6.13 -0.98 -59.50
C LEU A 245 6.52 -2.23 -60.29
N SER A 246 6.74 -2.07 -61.60
CA SER A 246 7.07 -3.20 -62.49
C SER A 246 8.52 -3.70 -62.36
N GLY A 247 9.41 -2.89 -61.78
CA GLY A 247 10.85 -3.20 -61.64
C GLY A 247 11.26 -3.95 -60.38
N ASN A 248 10.45 -3.92 -59.31
CA ASN A 248 10.74 -4.58 -58.02
C ASN A 248 9.52 -5.35 -57.51
N SER A 249 9.51 -6.67 -57.68
CA SER A 249 8.46 -7.60 -57.24
C SER A 249 8.33 -7.77 -55.71
N SER A 250 8.97 -6.92 -54.92
CA SER A 250 8.89 -6.86 -53.45
C SER A 250 8.04 -5.69 -52.93
N ILE A 251 7.37 -4.95 -53.81
CA ILE A 251 6.47 -3.86 -53.41
C ILE A 251 5.10 -4.45 -53.05
N LEU A 252 4.88 -4.63 -51.74
CA LEU A 252 3.60 -5.10 -51.19
C LEU A 252 2.61 -3.93 -51.10
N GLU A 253 1.59 -3.95 -51.96
CA GLU A 253 0.45 -3.04 -51.94
C GLU A 253 -0.42 -3.27 -50.68
N ILE A 254 -0.89 -2.20 -50.05
CA ILE A 254 -1.86 -2.27 -48.94
C ILE A 254 -3.20 -1.69 -49.39
N SER A 255 -4.23 -2.52 -49.42
CA SER A 255 -5.62 -2.11 -49.74
C SER A 255 -6.46 -1.85 -48.48
N SER A 256 -6.14 -2.48 -47.36
CA SER A 256 -6.79 -2.27 -46.06
C SER A 256 -5.85 -2.64 -44.91
N PHE A 257 -5.96 -1.92 -43.79
CA PHE A 257 -5.19 -2.24 -42.59
C PHE A 257 -5.83 -3.42 -41.85
N ASP A 258 -5.23 -4.60 -41.95
CA ASP A 258 -5.60 -5.77 -41.14
C ASP A 258 -4.65 -5.94 -39.94
N ILE A 259 -5.21 -6.02 -38.74
CA ILE A 259 -4.50 -6.15 -37.45
C ILE A 259 -3.71 -7.47 -37.37
N ASP A 260 -4.13 -8.51 -38.11
CA ASP A 260 -3.45 -9.81 -38.11
C ASP A 260 -2.23 -9.86 -39.06
N GLU A 261 -2.18 -8.98 -40.07
CA GLU A 261 -1.09 -8.91 -41.05
C GLU A 261 -0.11 -7.76 -40.80
N HIS A 262 -0.57 -6.68 -40.17
CA HIS A 262 0.18 -5.45 -39.96
C HIS A 262 0.48 -5.18 -38.48
N VAL A 263 1.67 -4.65 -38.21
CA VAL A 263 2.11 -4.31 -36.85
C VAL A 263 2.36 -2.81 -36.75
N LEU A 264 1.97 -2.22 -35.61
CA LEU A 264 2.19 -0.79 -35.35
C LEU A 264 3.68 -0.50 -35.11
N PRO A 265 4.20 0.66 -35.55
CA PRO A 265 5.59 1.06 -35.32
C PRO A 265 5.93 1.16 -33.82
N SER A 266 5.01 1.64 -33.00
CA SER A 266 5.15 1.65 -31.54
C SER A 266 5.24 0.26 -30.90
N ALA A 267 4.54 -0.74 -31.45
CA ALA A 267 4.63 -2.11 -30.97
C ALA A 267 6.00 -2.70 -31.25
N GLU A 268 6.51 -2.51 -32.47
CA GLU A 268 7.87 -2.95 -32.83
C GLU A 268 8.95 -2.17 -32.07
N TYR A 269 8.74 -0.88 -31.79
CA TYR A 269 9.68 -0.11 -30.97
C TYR A 269 9.81 -0.69 -29.57
N LEU A 270 8.68 -1.01 -28.92
CA LEU A 270 8.70 -1.66 -27.61
C LEU A 270 9.35 -3.03 -27.69
N HIS A 271 8.91 -3.88 -28.61
CA HIS A 271 9.33 -5.27 -28.68
C HIS A 271 10.77 -5.42 -29.16
N ASN A 272 11.18 -4.75 -30.23
CA ASN A 272 12.48 -4.97 -30.87
C ASN A 272 13.56 -4.02 -30.35
N GLU A 273 13.26 -2.75 -30.10
CA GLU A 273 14.29 -1.76 -29.71
C GLU A 273 14.46 -1.68 -28.19
N VAL A 274 13.37 -1.48 -27.44
CA VAL A 274 13.45 -1.27 -25.98
C VAL A 274 13.67 -2.58 -25.24
N LEU A 275 12.81 -3.57 -25.48
CA LEU A 275 12.84 -4.85 -24.78
C LEU A 275 13.84 -5.83 -25.41
N LEU A 276 14.05 -5.75 -26.73
CA LEU A 276 14.71 -6.79 -27.53
C LEU A 276 14.04 -8.16 -27.30
N MET A 277 12.72 -8.27 -27.33
CA MET A 277 11.94 -9.41 -26.83
C MET A 277 12.19 -10.73 -27.58
N SER A 278 12.27 -11.84 -26.83
CA SER A 278 12.42 -13.19 -27.37
C SER A 278 11.10 -13.87 -27.77
N ASP A 279 11.16 -14.78 -28.73
CA ASP A 279 9.98 -15.59 -29.13
C ASP A 279 9.56 -16.60 -28.05
N ARG A 280 10.44 -16.90 -27.09
CA ARG A 280 10.23 -17.92 -26.05
C ARG A 280 10.76 -17.47 -24.71
N PHE A 281 10.05 -17.87 -23.66
CA PHE A 281 10.46 -17.69 -22.26
C PHE A 281 11.80 -18.39 -21.94
N ASP A 282 12.06 -19.55 -22.55
CA ASP A 282 13.24 -20.40 -22.28
C ASP A 282 14.57 -19.87 -22.84
N LYS A 283 14.53 -18.98 -23.83
CA LYS A 283 15.76 -18.56 -24.53
C LYS A 283 16.56 -17.60 -23.64
N VAL A 284 17.83 -17.95 -23.44
CA VAL A 284 18.79 -17.16 -22.65
C VAL A 284 19.45 -16.09 -23.52
N SER A 285 19.64 -14.92 -22.92
CA SER A 285 19.95 -13.63 -23.55
C SER A 285 20.98 -12.85 -22.72
N PRO A 286 21.86 -12.08 -23.36
CA PRO A 286 22.76 -11.15 -22.69
C PRO A 286 21.95 -10.01 -22.04
N ILE A 287 22.59 -9.32 -21.11
CA ILE A 287 22.01 -8.16 -20.44
C ILE A 287 21.86 -7.02 -21.47
N ASN A 288 20.68 -6.40 -21.55
CA ASN A 288 20.55 -5.13 -22.26
C ASN A 288 21.19 -4.02 -21.40
N TRP A 289 22.42 -3.64 -21.75
CA TRP A 289 23.19 -2.63 -21.01
C TRP A 289 22.54 -1.24 -21.03
N HIS A 290 21.80 -0.89 -22.09
CA HIS A 290 21.06 0.37 -22.12
C HIS A 290 19.95 0.37 -21.06
N LEU A 291 19.20 -0.73 -20.96
CA LEU A 291 18.14 -0.85 -19.96
C LEU A 291 18.69 -0.92 -18.53
N ALA A 292 19.83 -1.58 -18.32
CA ALA A 292 20.52 -1.60 -17.03
C ALA A 292 20.97 -0.18 -16.61
N LEU A 293 21.44 0.64 -17.56
CA LEU A 293 21.77 2.05 -17.28
C LEU A 293 20.54 2.87 -16.92
N TYR A 294 19.42 2.72 -17.64
CA TYR A 294 18.16 3.40 -17.29
C TYR A 294 17.63 2.97 -15.92
N LEU A 295 17.79 1.69 -15.57
CA LEU A 295 17.47 1.18 -14.24
C LEU A 295 18.35 1.86 -13.16
N LEU A 296 19.65 2.04 -13.40
CA LEU A 296 20.54 2.77 -12.48
C LEU A 296 20.07 4.22 -12.27
N ILE A 297 19.66 4.90 -13.34
CA ILE A 297 19.12 6.26 -13.28
C ILE A 297 17.83 6.28 -12.45
N ALA A 298 16.92 5.31 -12.64
CA ALA A 298 15.70 5.19 -11.84
C ALA A 298 16.00 5.09 -10.34
N TRP A 299 16.94 4.22 -9.96
CA TRP A 299 17.36 4.04 -8.56
C TRP A 299 18.05 5.26 -7.98
N PHE A 300 18.80 6.01 -8.80
CA PHE A 300 19.40 7.27 -8.39
C PHE A 300 18.32 8.34 -8.10
N ILE A 301 17.29 8.44 -8.93
CA ILE A 301 16.15 9.35 -8.71
C ILE A 301 15.41 8.98 -7.41
N VAL A 302 15.14 7.70 -7.19
CA VAL A 302 14.50 7.21 -5.95
C VAL A 302 15.35 7.56 -4.73
N PHE A 303 16.66 7.34 -4.78
CA PHE A 303 17.59 7.70 -3.71
C PHE A 303 17.55 9.20 -3.38
N LEU A 304 17.54 10.07 -4.40
CA LEU A 304 17.44 11.52 -4.19
C LEU A 304 16.09 11.91 -3.58
N SER A 305 14.99 11.31 -4.03
CA SER A 305 13.64 11.62 -3.53
C SER A 305 13.47 11.30 -2.04
N ALA A 306 14.08 10.20 -1.57
CA ALA A 306 13.98 9.70 -0.21
C ALA A 306 15.18 10.09 0.69
N PHE A 307 16.09 10.96 0.22
CA PHE A 307 17.37 11.23 0.90
C PHE A 307 17.22 11.74 2.35
N LYS A 308 16.20 12.58 2.62
CA LYS A 308 15.85 13.04 3.98
C LYS A 308 14.62 12.32 4.57
N GLY A 309 14.29 11.12 4.07
CA GLY A 309 13.09 10.36 4.44
C GLY A 309 11.80 11.06 4.06
N VAL A 310 10.73 10.82 4.83
CA VAL A 310 9.37 11.37 4.65
C VAL A 310 9.30 12.88 4.41
N LYS A 311 10.20 13.69 5.00
CA LYS A 311 10.18 15.16 4.80
C LYS A 311 10.63 15.57 3.39
N SER A 312 11.53 14.80 2.77
CA SER A 312 11.95 15.04 1.38
C SER A 312 10.96 14.47 0.38
N SER A 313 10.54 13.21 0.61
CA SER A 313 9.60 12.53 -0.29
C SER A 313 8.26 13.25 -0.32
N GLY A 314 7.73 13.69 0.83
CA GLY A 314 6.49 14.45 0.91
C GLY A 314 6.50 15.76 0.11
N LYS A 315 7.65 16.44 -0.01
CA LYS A 315 7.77 17.65 -0.84
C LYS A 315 7.93 17.33 -2.34
N ALA A 316 8.69 16.30 -2.68
CA ALA A 316 8.83 15.84 -4.06
C ALA A 316 7.48 15.40 -4.65
N VAL A 317 6.65 14.76 -3.82
CA VAL A 317 5.32 14.26 -4.19
C VAL A 317 4.38 15.39 -4.66
N TYR A 318 4.48 16.61 -4.14
CA TYR A 318 3.65 17.72 -4.65
C TYR A 318 3.87 17.93 -6.14
N VAL A 319 5.14 17.98 -6.56
CA VAL A 319 5.48 18.18 -7.96
C VAL A 319 5.03 16.97 -8.77
N ILE A 320 5.33 15.76 -8.30
CA ILE A 320 5.06 14.52 -9.00
C ILE A 320 3.56 14.29 -9.21
N VAL A 321 2.77 14.29 -8.14
CA VAL A 321 1.35 13.92 -8.17
C VAL A 321 0.53 14.98 -8.88
N ILE A 322 0.76 16.26 -8.56
CA ILE A 322 0.02 17.36 -9.19
C ILE A 322 0.36 17.43 -10.68
N ALA A 323 1.64 17.33 -11.05
CA ALA A 323 2.02 17.32 -12.47
C ALA A 323 1.40 16.13 -13.21
N SER A 324 1.37 14.94 -12.59
CA SER A 324 0.74 13.74 -13.18
C SER A 324 -0.74 14.00 -13.53
N TYR A 325 -1.52 14.52 -12.58
CA TYR A 325 -2.93 14.86 -12.84
C TYR A 325 -3.10 15.96 -13.87
N MET A 326 -2.23 16.98 -13.88
CA MET A 326 -2.25 18.03 -14.90
C MET A 326 -1.98 17.46 -16.30
N VAL A 327 -1.00 16.58 -16.45
CA VAL A 327 -0.66 15.95 -17.74
C VAL A 327 -1.82 15.09 -18.23
N LEU A 328 -2.40 14.25 -17.37
CA LEU A 328 -3.58 13.44 -17.74
C LEU A 328 -4.75 14.32 -18.16
N PHE A 329 -4.99 15.43 -17.47
CA PHE A 329 -6.04 16.38 -17.81
C PHE A 329 -5.83 17.03 -19.18
N VAL A 330 -4.62 17.54 -19.44
CA VAL A 330 -4.28 18.14 -20.75
C VAL A 330 -4.42 17.14 -21.88
N LEU A 331 -3.91 15.91 -21.71
CA LEU A 331 -4.03 14.85 -22.71
C LEU A 331 -5.48 14.47 -22.95
N PHE A 332 -6.30 14.35 -21.88
CA PHE A 332 -7.71 14.01 -22.01
C PHE A 332 -8.48 15.06 -22.80
N VAL A 333 -8.33 16.35 -22.44
CA VAL A 333 -8.96 17.44 -23.18
C VAL A 333 -8.51 17.43 -24.65
N ARG A 334 -7.23 17.16 -24.91
CA ARG A 334 -6.73 17.08 -26.28
C ARG A 334 -7.36 15.93 -27.05
N PHE A 335 -7.44 14.72 -26.49
CA PHE A 335 -8.07 13.59 -27.16
C PHE A 335 -9.56 13.83 -27.41
N LEU A 336 -10.29 14.46 -26.50
CA LEU A 336 -11.71 14.78 -26.73
C LEU A 336 -11.95 15.70 -27.94
N THR A 337 -10.97 16.51 -28.33
CA THR A 337 -11.07 17.36 -29.54
C THR A 337 -10.87 16.60 -30.85
N LEU A 338 -10.43 15.34 -30.81
CA LEU A 338 -10.12 14.54 -31.98
C LEU A 338 -11.34 13.75 -32.46
N PRO A 339 -11.44 13.49 -33.78
CA PRO A 339 -12.52 12.68 -34.32
C PRO A 339 -12.41 11.22 -33.85
N GLY A 340 -13.55 10.56 -33.67
CA GLY A 340 -13.62 9.16 -33.21
C GLY A 340 -13.43 8.96 -31.70
N SER A 341 -12.85 9.91 -30.96
CA SER A 341 -12.64 9.79 -29.51
C SER A 341 -13.94 9.68 -28.71
N ILE A 342 -14.97 10.44 -29.08
CA ILE A 342 -16.30 10.35 -28.42
C ILE A 342 -16.92 8.97 -28.66
N ALA A 343 -16.78 8.40 -29.86
CA ALA A 343 -17.28 7.06 -30.15
C ALA A 343 -16.61 6.00 -29.26
N GLY A 344 -15.28 6.11 -29.09
CA GLY A 344 -14.53 5.27 -28.14
C GLY A 344 -15.04 5.37 -26.70
N LEU A 345 -15.27 6.60 -26.22
CA LEU A 345 -15.79 6.86 -24.88
C LEU A 345 -17.19 6.26 -24.68
N THR A 346 -18.10 6.48 -25.64
CA THR A 346 -19.46 5.92 -25.60
C THR A 346 -19.43 4.40 -25.61
N TYR A 347 -18.61 3.80 -26.46
CA TYR A 347 -18.50 2.35 -26.55
C TYR A 347 -17.96 1.73 -25.25
N PHE A 348 -17.02 2.41 -24.60
CA PHE A 348 -16.38 1.95 -23.37
C PHE A 348 -17.30 2.02 -22.14
N TYR A 349 -18.07 3.10 -21.99
CA TYR A 349 -18.93 3.31 -20.83
C TYR A 349 -20.36 2.81 -20.99
N THR A 350 -20.76 2.35 -22.18
CA THR A 350 -22.09 1.75 -22.38
C THR A 350 -22.20 0.45 -21.57
N PRO A 351 -23.14 0.33 -20.61
CA PRO A 351 -23.24 -0.83 -19.75
C PRO A 351 -23.93 -2.00 -20.48
N THR A 352 -23.24 -3.13 -20.55
CA THR A 352 -23.82 -4.41 -20.98
C THR A 352 -24.21 -5.28 -19.77
N TRP A 353 -25.46 -5.13 -19.31
CA TRP A 353 -25.97 -5.75 -18.08
C TRP A 353 -25.84 -7.28 -17.97
N LYS A 354 -25.69 -7.99 -19.11
CA LYS A 354 -25.46 -9.44 -19.14
C LYS A 354 -24.22 -9.86 -18.34
N PHE A 355 -23.19 -9.01 -18.31
CA PHE A 355 -21.94 -9.29 -17.60
C PHE A 355 -22.08 -9.23 -16.07
N LEU A 356 -23.12 -8.58 -15.53
CA LEU A 356 -23.35 -8.57 -14.07
C LEU A 356 -23.73 -9.95 -13.50
N ALA A 357 -24.31 -10.81 -14.34
CA ALA A 357 -24.65 -12.19 -13.97
C ALA A 357 -23.42 -13.10 -13.90
N ASP A 358 -22.30 -12.68 -14.50
CA ASP A 358 -21.06 -13.44 -14.51
C ASP A 358 -20.24 -13.13 -13.25
N LEU A 359 -20.10 -14.12 -12.37
CA LEU A 359 -19.31 -14.00 -11.13
C LEU A 359 -17.82 -13.75 -11.39
N THR A 360 -17.31 -14.10 -12.58
CA THR A 360 -15.90 -13.81 -12.92
C THR A 360 -15.64 -12.31 -13.04
N VAL A 361 -16.64 -11.51 -13.46
CA VAL A 361 -16.56 -10.04 -13.54
C VAL A 361 -16.47 -9.41 -12.15
N TRP A 362 -17.17 -9.97 -11.18
CA TRP A 362 -17.06 -9.54 -9.78
C TRP A 362 -15.68 -9.89 -9.20
N GLY A 363 -15.15 -11.08 -9.53
CA GLY A 363 -13.79 -11.48 -9.16
C GLY A 363 -12.71 -10.57 -9.73
N THR A 364 -12.78 -10.22 -11.02
CA THR A 364 -11.82 -9.30 -11.65
C THR A 364 -11.94 -7.89 -11.10
N ALA A 365 -13.16 -7.39 -10.86
CA ALA A 365 -13.39 -6.08 -10.26
C ALA A 365 -12.81 -6.01 -8.85
N ALA A 366 -12.96 -7.06 -8.04
CA ALA A 366 -12.40 -7.07 -6.70
C ALA A 366 -10.87 -7.14 -6.70
N GLY A 367 -10.27 -7.99 -7.56
CA GLY A 367 -8.83 -8.02 -7.74
C GLY A 367 -8.27 -6.65 -8.14
N GLN A 368 -9.00 -5.91 -8.99
CA GLN A 368 -8.66 -4.54 -9.33
C GLN A 368 -8.76 -3.59 -8.13
N VAL A 369 -9.78 -3.69 -7.25
CA VAL A 369 -9.89 -2.86 -6.03
C VAL A 369 -8.65 -2.99 -5.14
N PHE A 370 -8.23 -4.22 -4.83
CA PHE A 370 -7.05 -4.44 -3.98
C PHE A 370 -5.76 -3.96 -4.63
N TYR A 371 -5.63 -4.14 -5.95
CA TYR A 371 -4.46 -3.68 -6.68
C TYR A 371 -4.42 -2.15 -6.81
N SER A 372 -5.57 -1.51 -7.03
CA SER A 372 -5.72 -0.04 -7.13
C SER A 372 -5.28 0.64 -5.84
N LEU A 373 -5.84 0.20 -4.70
CA LEU A 373 -5.50 0.76 -3.40
C LEU A 373 -4.11 0.32 -2.88
N LEU A 374 -3.51 -0.72 -3.45
CA LEU A 374 -2.31 -1.38 -2.95
C LEU A 374 -2.42 -1.77 -1.46
N CYS A 375 -3.63 -2.11 -1.00
CA CYS A 375 -3.86 -2.62 0.34
C CYS A 375 -3.13 -3.94 0.55
N CYS A 376 -2.73 -4.21 1.80
CA CYS A 376 -2.02 -5.40 2.24
C CYS A 376 -0.61 -5.55 1.64
N THR A 377 -0.03 -4.47 1.11
CA THR A 377 1.40 -4.36 0.78
C THR A 377 2.21 -3.78 1.95
N GLY A 378 1.54 -3.21 2.96
CA GLY A 378 2.16 -2.53 4.10
C GLY A 378 2.54 -1.08 3.84
N GLY A 379 2.41 -0.57 2.61
CA GLY A 379 2.80 0.80 2.28
C GLY A 379 1.94 1.86 2.94
N LEU A 380 0.62 1.68 2.93
CA LEU A 380 -0.32 2.59 3.58
C LEU A 380 -0.14 2.61 5.11
N VAL A 381 0.12 1.45 5.72
CA VAL A 381 0.49 1.35 7.15
C VAL A 381 1.72 2.21 7.44
N THR A 382 2.77 2.10 6.62
CA THR A 382 3.99 2.91 6.80
C THR A 382 3.74 4.40 6.60
N LEU A 383 2.96 4.83 5.60
CA LEU A 383 2.67 6.25 5.39
C LEU A 383 1.83 6.84 6.54
N ALA A 384 0.84 6.10 7.01
CA ALA A 384 -0.02 6.50 8.14
C ALA A 384 0.75 6.57 9.46
N SER A 385 1.80 5.75 9.64
CA SER A 385 2.61 5.74 10.87
C SER A 385 3.37 7.04 11.17
N TYR A 386 3.58 7.90 10.17
CA TYR A 386 4.18 9.23 10.33
C TYR A 386 3.13 10.34 10.52
N SER A 387 1.83 10.00 10.44
CA SER A 387 0.74 10.93 10.74
C SER A 387 0.72 11.28 12.23
N ARG A 388 0.17 12.46 12.54
CA ARG A 388 -0.13 12.86 13.92
C ARG A 388 -1.21 11.96 14.50
N PHE A 389 -1.17 11.73 15.82
CA PHE A 389 -2.04 10.74 16.46
C PHE A 389 -3.52 11.11 16.38
N HIS A 390 -3.86 12.40 16.56
CA HIS A 390 -5.23 12.89 16.47
C HIS A 390 -5.69 13.28 15.06
N ASN A 391 -4.94 12.90 14.02
CA ASN A 391 -5.40 13.15 12.65
C ASN A 391 -6.64 12.30 12.35
N ASN A 392 -7.59 12.85 11.59
CA ASN A 392 -8.85 12.17 11.31
C ASN A 392 -8.68 11.12 10.21
N VAL A 393 -8.30 9.91 10.62
CA VAL A 393 -8.05 8.76 9.75
C VAL A 393 -9.29 8.34 8.94
N LEU A 394 -10.50 8.52 9.49
CA LEU A 394 -11.75 8.18 8.82
C LEU A 394 -11.99 9.10 7.61
N LYS A 395 -11.77 10.41 7.79
CA LYS A 395 -11.89 11.38 6.69
C LYS A 395 -10.84 11.10 5.61
N ASP A 396 -9.62 10.77 6.00
CA ASP A 396 -8.55 10.50 5.06
C ASP A 396 -8.82 9.21 4.24
N ALA A 397 -9.33 8.14 4.87
CA ALA A 397 -9.73 6.92 4.16
C ALA A 397 -10.81 7.19 3.09
N TRP A 398 -11.85 7.97 3.41
CA TRP A 398 -12.88 8.33 2.44
C TRP A 398 -12.35 9.18 1.29
N ILE A 399 -11.48 10.16 1.57
CA ILE A 399 -10.85 10.98 0.53
C ILE A 399 -10.02 10.10 -0.41
N LEU A 400 -9.20 9.21 0.14
CA LEU A 400 -8.34 8.32 -0.65
C LEU A 400 -9.15 7.40 -1.57
N CYS A 401 -10.23 6.79 -1.07
CA CYS A 401 -11.11 5.96 -1.91
C CYS A 401 -11.82 6.77 -3.01
N ILE A 402 -12.33 7.96 -2.71
CA ILE A 402 -13.01 8.80 -3.70
C ILE A 402 -12.02 9.22 -4.80
N VAL A 403 -10.81 9.65 -4.40
CA VAL A 403 -9.75 10.01 -5.35
C VAL A 403 -9.39 8.81 -6.22
N ASP A 404 -9.22 7.62 -5.66
CA ASP A 404 -8.90 6.41 -6.45
C ASP A 404 -9.97 6.08 -7.48
N ILE A 405 -11.26 6.11 -7.09
CA ILE A 405 -12.38 5.87 -8.01
C ILE A 405 -12.37 6.89 -9.14
N ILE A 406 -12.26 8.18 -8.81
CA ILE A 406 -12.24 9.26 -9.81
C ILE A 406 -11.05 9.08 -10.75
N THR A 407 -9.87 8.79 -10.21
CA THR A 407 -8.64 8.63 -10.99
C THR A 407 -8.71 7.42 -11.92
N SER A 408 -9.23 6.28 -11.43
CA SER A 408 -9.39 5.07 -12.25
C SER A 408 -10.39 5.29 -13.39
N LEU A 409 -11.55 5.91 -13.11
CA LEU A 409 -12.52 6.29 -14.15
C LEU A 409 -11.92 7.30 -15.13
N PHE A 410 -11.15 8.27 -14.64
CA PHE A 410 -10.49 9.26 -15.48
C PHE A 410 -9.45 8.63 -16.42
N CYS A 411 -8.62 7.71 -15.91
CA CYS A 411 -7.66 6.96 -16.71
C CYS A 411 -8.35 6.05 -17.74
N GLY A 412 -9.48 5.44 -17.37
CA GLY A 412 -10.35 4.69 -18.31
C GLY A 412 -10.90 5.58 -19.42
N ALA A 413 -11.37 6.77 -19.09
CA ALA A 413 -11.86 7.74 -20.06
C ALA A 413 -10.75 8.20 -21.01
N LEU A 414 -9.57 8.52 -20.47
CA LEU A 414 -8.38 8.85 -21.26
C LEU A 414 -8.02 7.73 -22.24
N ALA A 415 -7.84 6.50 -21.76
CA ALA A 415 -7.48 5.36 -22.59
C ALA A 415 -8.53 5.08 -23.68
N SER A 416 -9.81 5.11 -23.34
CA SER A 416 -10.90 4.89 -24.31
C SER A 416 -10.97 5.98 -25.38
N SER A 417 -10.71 7.23 -25.02
CA SER A 417 -10.68 8.36 -25.96
C SER A 417 -9.50 8.25 -26.94
N ALA A 418 -8.33 7.84 -26.46
CA ALA A 418 -7.14 7.63 -27.28
C ALA A 418 -7.32 6.43 -28.24
N VAL A 419 -7.89 5.33 -27.75
CA VAL A 419 -8.19 4.14 -28.58
C VAL A 419 -9.28 4.44 -29.61
N GLY A 420 -10.31 5.22 -29.27
CA GLY A 420 -11.34 5.64 -30.22
C GLY A 420 -10.78 6.46 -31.37
N PHE A 421 -9.89 7.41 -31.07
CA PHE A 421 -9.13 8.14 -32.09
C PHE A 421 -8.26 7.21 -32.94
N LEU A 422 -7.52 6.29 -32.30
CA LEU A 422 -6.67 5.36 -33.03
C LEU A 422 -7.48 4.45 -33.98
N CYS A 423 -8.64 3.95 -33.56
CA CYS A 423 -9.52 3.15 -34.42
C CYS A 423 -10.04 3.96 -35.61
N TYR A 424 -10.40 5.23 -35.40
CA TYR A 424 -10.84 6.13 -36.46
C TYR A 424 -9.72 6.39 -37.48
N GLU A 425 -8.49 6.62 -37.00
CA GLU A 425 -7.31 6.83 -37.84
C GLU A 425 -6.92 5.58 -38.63
N LEU A 426 -7.05 4.39 -38.04
CA LEU A 426 -6.73 3.12 -38.69
C LEU A 426 -7.88 2.58 -39.56
N GLU A 427 -9.01 3.29 -39.65
CA GLU A 427 -10.24 2.84 -40.31
C GLU A 427 -10.73 1.47 -39.81
N LEU A 428 -10.50 1.18 -38.53
CA LEU A 428 -10.88 -0.08 -37.88
C LEU A 428 -12.18 0.08 -37.10
N PRO A 429 -13.12 -0.89 -37.19
CA PRO A 429 -14.26 -0.91 -36.29
C PRO A 429 -13.78 -1.18 -34.85
N ILE A 430 -14.25 -0.37 -33.91
CA ILE A 430 -13.85 -0.42 -32.48
C ILE A 430 -14.05 -1.82 -31.87
N GLU A 431 -15.03 -2.58 -32.35
CA GLU A 431 -15.33 -3.93 -31.90
C GLU A 431 -14.22 -4.95 -32.20
N LYS A 432 -13.50 -4.77 -33.32
CA LYS A 432 -12.37 -5.64 -33.69
C LYS A 432 -11.10 -5.29 -32.92
N PHE A 433 -11.02 -4.10 -32.35
CA PHE A 433 -9.88 -3.70 -31.54
C PHE A 433 -9.91 -4.46 -30.21
N SER A 434 -8.97 -5.39 -30.06
CA SER A 434 -8.74 -6.13 -28.82
C SER A 434 -7.44 -5.68 -28.16
N PHE A 435 -7.51 -5.41 -26.85
CA PHE A 435 -6.30 -5.17 -26.08
C PHE A 435 -5.53 -6.48 -25.93
N LYS A 436 -4.30 -6.49 -26.41
CA LYS A 436 -3.40 -7.65 -26.29
C LYS A 436 -2.75 -7.77 -24.90
N GLY A 437 -2.76 -6.70 -24.08
CA GLY A 437 -2.35 -6.72 -22.68
C GLY A 437 -2.34 -5.32 -22.04
N GLY A 438 -2.24 -5.26 -20.71
CA GLY A 438 -2.20 -3.99 -19.97
C GLY A 438 -0.96 -3.14 -20.31
N ALA A 439 0.23 -3.72 -20.27
CA ALA A 439 1.49 -2.99 -20.55
C ALA A 439 1.52 -2.32 -21.93
N GLN A 440 0.92 -2.95 -22.93
CA GLN A 440 0.83 -2.39 -24.29
C GLN A 440 -0.08 -1.15 -24.35
N LEU A 441 -1.04 -0.99 -23.44
CA LEU A 441 -1.82 0.24 -23.37
C LEU A 441 -0.94 1.47 -23.14
N ILE A 442 -0.01 1.37 -22.19
CA ILE A 442 0.85 2.48 -21.79
C ILE A 442 2.01 2.69 -22.76
N PHE A 443 2.60 1.61 -23.29
CA PHE A 443 3.84 1.68 -24.06
C PHE A 443 3.67 1.51 -25.58
N VAL A 444 2.49 1.08 -26.05
CA VAL A 444 2.20 0.92 -27.48
C VAL A 444 1.07 1.85 -27.90
N TYR A 445 -0.14 1.61 -27.40
CA TYR A 445 -1.34 2.29 -27.92
C TYR A 445 -1.40 3.78 -27.57
N LEU A 446 -1.08 4.17 -26.32
CA LEU A 446 -1.05 5.59 -25.94
C LEU A 446 0.08 6.37 -26.64
N PRO A 447 1.33 5.88 -26.70
CA PRO A 447 2.41 6.55 -27.43
C PRO A 447 2.14 6.65 -28.93
N GLU A 448 1.48 5.65 -29.54
CA GLU A 448 1.01 5.70 -30.92
C GLU A 448 0.01 6.85 -31.13
N ALA A 449 -1.01 6.94 -30.26
CA ALA A 449 -2.00 8.00 -30.33
C ALA A 449 -1.35 9.39 -30.13
N ILE A 450 -0.39 9.50 -29.20
CA ILE A 450 0.37 10.74 -28.94
C ILE A 450 1.25 11.10 -30.14
N ALA A 451 1.87 10.12 -30.81
CA ALA A 451 2.74 10.35 -31.97
C ALA A 451 2.01 10.98 -33.15
N LYS A 452 0.70 10.79 -33.25
CA LYS A 452 -0.17 11.40 -34.27
C LYS A 452 -0.66 12.81 -33.91
N LEU A 453 -0.36 13.31 -32.71
CA LEU A 453 -0.74 14.68 -32.30
C LEU A 453 0.24 15.72 -32.88
N PRO A 454 -0.24 16.95 -33.16
CA PRO A 454 0.69 18.05 -33.45
C PRO A 454 1.56 18.31 -32.22
N VAL A 455 2.85 18.57 -32.43
CA VAL A 455 3.83 18.79 -31.36
C VAL A 455 3.96 17.58 -30.42
N ALA A 456 3.87 16.36 -30.97
CA ALA A 456 3.95 15.09 -30.25
C ALA A 456 5.11 14.96 -29.23
N PRO A 457 6.34 15.46 -29.49
CA PRO A 457 7.44 15.35 -28.53
C PRO A 457 7.13 15.91 -27.15
N ILE A 458 6.43 17.06 -27.05
CA ILE A 458 6.10 17.68 -25.76
C ILE A 458 5.14 16.81 -24.96
N TYR A 459 4.07 16.33 -25.60
CA TYR A 459 3.10 15.43 -24.98
C TYR A 459 3.75 14.12 -24.50
N SER A 460 4.67 13.58 -25.30
CA SER A 460 5.41 12.36 -24.95
C SER A 460 6.34 12.57 -23.75
N ILE A 461 7.11 13.66 -23.73
CA ILE A 461 7.98 14.01 -22.60
C ILE A 461 7.16 14.10 -21.31
N LEU A 462 6.03 14.83 -21.33
CA LEU A 462 5.15 14.97 -20.18
C LEU A 462 4.54 13.64 -19.72
N TYR A 463 4.08 12.82 -20.67
CA TYR A 463 3.48 11.52 -20.40
C TYR A 463 4.46 10.52 -19.77
N PHE A 464 5.67 10.39 -20.31
CA PHE A 464 6.66 9.48 -19.74
C PHE A 464 7.31 10.02 -18.45
N ALA A 465 7.39 11.35 -18.28
CA ALA A 465 7.77 11.98 -17.01
C ALA A 465 6.80 11.63 -15.86
N MET A 466 5.50 11.55 -16.16
CA MET A 466 4.51 11.07 -15.20
C MET A 466 4.76 9.61 -14.83
N ILE A 467 5.01 8.73 -15.81
CA ILE A 467 5.14 7.28 -15.55
C ILE A 467 6.37 6.97 -14.71
N MET A 468 7.52 7.60 -14.97
CA MET A 468 8.76 7.38 -14.22
C MET A 468 8.67 7.76 -12.74
N ALA A 469 7.68 8.57 -12.34
CA ALA A 469 7.57 9.12 -11.00
C ALA A 469 6.82 8.21 -9.99
N ASN A 470 6.35 7.03 -10.42
CA ASN A 470 5.54 6.11 -9.61
C ASN A 470 6.34 5.12 -8.74
N ILE A 471 7.68 5.24 -8.63
CA ILE A 471 8.48 4.35 -7.78
C ILE A 471 8.66 4.95 -6.39
N THR A 472 8.27 4.21 -5.36
CA THR A 472 8.53 4.56 -3.95
C THR A 472 9.11 3.37 -3.19
N MET A 473 10.15 3.62 -2.39
CA MET A 473 10.87 2.62 -1.58
C MET A 473 10.78 2.84 -0.07
N GLU A 474 10.02 3.87 0.35
CA GLU A 474 9.89 4.27 1.75
C GLU A 474 9.39 3.10 2.63
N THR A 475 8.47 2.30 2.12
CA THR A 475 7.81 1.21 2.85
C THR A 475 8.82 0.18 3.38
N ILE A 476 9.78 -0.22 2.53
CA ILE A 476 10.80 -1.21 2.84
C ILE A 476 11.84 -0.63 3.81
N VAL A 477 12.29 0.60 3.56
CA VAL A 477 13.30 1.26 4.40
C VAL A 477 12.76 1.53 5.79
N SER A 478 11.54 2.09 5.90
CA SER A 478 10.88 2.34 7.18
C SER A 478 10.63 1.04 7.95
N ALA A 479 10.19 -0.04 7.28
CA ALA A 479 9.97 -1.33 7.92
C ALA A 479 11.25 -1.91 8.53
N ILE A 480 12.38 -1.83 7.82
CA ILE A 480 13.69 -2.31 8.31
C ILE A 480 14.19 -1.44 9.47
N CYS A 481 14.06 -0.11 9.35
CA CYS A 481 14.48 0.83 10.39
C CYS A 481 13.66 0.71 11.68
N ASP A 482 12.41 0.26 11.59
CA ASP A 482 11.53 0.08 12.75
C ASP A 482 11.76 -1.24 13.50
N GLU A 483 12.17 -2.31 12.80
CA GLU A 483 12.48 -3.58 13.46
C GLU A 483 13.80 -3.51 14.24
N PHE A 484 14.76 -2.70 13.77
CA PHE A 484 16.07 -2.50 14.41
C PHE A 484 16.36 -1.02 14.71
N PRO A 485 15.59 -0.39 15.63
CA PRO A 485 15.62 1.05 15.82
C PRO A 485 16.96 1.58 16.35
N GLU A 486 17.60 0.87 17.27
CA GLU A 486 18.84 1.33 17.93
C GLU A 486 20.01 1.56 16.96
N ARG A 487 20.15 0.69 15.95
CA ARG A 487 21.32 0.67 15.07
C ARG A 487 21.05 1.24 13.69
N LEU A 488 19.87 0.98 13.11
CA LEU A 488 19.59 1.33 11.71
C LEU A 488 18.93 2.70 11.55
N ARG A 489 18.17 3.19 12.55
CA ARG A 489 17.48 4.49 12.44
C ARG A 489 18.45 5.67 12.36
N ARG A 490 19.52 5.67 13.16
CA ARG A 490 20.58 6.71 13.12
C ARG A 490 21.29 6.76 11.77
N ASN A 491 21.41 5.61 11.10
CA ASN A 491 22.09 5.46 9.82
C ASN A 491 21.12 5.31 8.64
N HIS A 492 19.90 5.88 8.72
CA HIS A 492 18.85 5.77 7.70
C HIS A 492 19.35 5.96 6.25
N ARG A 493 20.23 6.94 6.01
CA ARG A 493 20.79 7.21 4.67
C ARG A 493 21.62 6.05 4.11
N HIS A 494 22.37 5.35 4.97
CA HIS A 494 23.15 4.19 4.58
C HIS A 494 22.24 2.99 4.31
N VAL A 495 21.17 2.83 5.11
CA VAL A 495 20.15 1.79 4.88
C VAL A 495 19.48 2.01 3.52
N LEU A 496 19.04 3.24 3.23
CA LEU A 496 18.47 3.61 1.94
C LEU A 496 19.42 3.33 0.78
N ALA A 497 20.68 3.78 0.86
CA ALA A 497 21.67 3.53 -0.20
C ALA A 497 21.91 2.04 -0.43
N PHE A 498 22.07 1.27 0.65
CA PHE A 498 22.27 -0.17 0.59
C PHE A 498 21.06 -0.89 -0.01
N SER A 499 19.84 -0.50 0.39
CA SER A 499 18.60 -1.01 -0.20
C SER A 499 18.54 -0.70 -1.69
N CYS A 500 18.78 0.54 -2.13
CA CYS A 500 18.78 0.89 -3.56
C CYS A 500 19.77 0.03 -4.37
N VAL A 501 20.97 -0.23 -3.84
CA VAL A 501 21.98 -1.09 -4.50
C VAL A 501 21.50 -2.55 -4.59
N ILE A 502 20.89 -3.07 -3.53
CA ILE A 502 20.32 -4.42 -3.52
C ILE A 502 19.22 -4.56 -4.56
N PHE A 503 18.26 -3.64 -4.57
CA PHE A 503 17.12 -3.72 -5.50
C PHE A 503 17.53 -3.43 -6.95
N TYR A 504 18.54 -2.59 -7.17
CA TYR A 504 19.19 -2.47 -8.48
C TYR A 504 19.74 -3.83 -8.93
N ALA A 505 20.48 -4.54 -8.07
CA ALA A 505 21.02 -5.86 -8.39
C ALA A 505 19.92 -6.90 -8.68
N PHE A 506 18.79 -6.85 -7.96
CA PHE A 506 17.62 -7.71 -8.20
C PHE A 506 16.82 -7.32 -9.46
N GLY A 507 16.88 -6.06 -9.89
CA GLY A 507 16.25 -5.59 -11.13
C GLY A 507 17.02 -5.96 -12.40
N ILE A 508 18.35 -6.11 -12.33
CA ILE A 508 19.19 -6.50 -13.49
C ILE A 508 18.69 -7.79 -14.20
N PRO A 509 18.31 -8.87 -13.49
CA PRO A 509 17.71 -10.05 -14.11
C PRO A 509 16.45 -9.77 -14.94
N LEU A 510 15.69 -8.71 -14.68
CA LEU A 510 14.54 -8.31 -15.52
C LEU A 510 14.99 -7.54 -16.77
N CYS A 511 16.20 -6.98 -16.75
CA CYS A 511 16.85 -6.36 -17.91
C CYS A 511 17.66 -7.37 -18.75
N ALA A 512 17.68 -8.64 -18.35
CA ALA A 512 18.54 -9.69 -18.90
C ALA A 512 17.85 -11.06 -18.83
N ALA A 513 18.54 -12.13 -19.21
CA ALA A 513 17.94 -13.45 -19.19
C ALA A 513 17.98 -14.20 -17.87
N VAL A 514 17.10 -15.21 -17.87
CA VAL A 514 16.69 -16.19 -16.86
C VAL A 514 17.82 -16.91 -16.09
N ARG A 515 19.09 -16.82 -16.49
CA ARG A 515 20.17 -17.57 -15.83
C ARG A 515 20.64 -16.96 -14.50
N THR A 516 20.42 -15.67 -14.28
CA THR A 516 20.90 -14.98 -13.06
C THR A 516 19.92 -15.12 -11.89
N PHE A 517 18.61 -15.16 -12.14
CA PHE A 517 17.58 -15.22 -11.09
C PHE A 517 17.64 -16.51 -10.27
N PHE A 518 17.79 -17.67 -10.92
CA PHE A 518 17.92 -18.97 -10.24
C PHE A 518 19.27 -19.14 -9.53
N ASN A 519 20.37 -18.67 -10.13
CA ASN A 519 21.70 -18.75 -9.50
C ASN A 519 21.83 -17.80 -8.31
N PHE A 520 21.17 -16.63 -8.32
CA PHE A 520 21.23 -15.69 -7.21
C PHE A 520 20.56 -16.24 -5.94
N PHE A 521 19.43 -16.96 -6.07
CA PHE A 521 18.74 -17.57 -4.92
C PHE A 521 19.49 -18.80 -4.35
N PHE A 522 20.32 -19.49 -5.14
CA PHE A 522 21.08 -20.68 -4.71
C PHE A 522 22.57 -20.44 -4.42
N SER A 523 23.12 -19.28 -4.74
CA SER A 523 24.57 -19.00 -4.63
C SER A 523 24.99 -18.50 -3.23
N LEU A 524 24.80 -19.33 -2.20
CA LEU A 524 25.65 -19.24 -1.00
C LEU A 524 26.81 -20.24 -1.00
N LYS A 525 26.88 -21.17 -1.96
CA LYS A 525 28.05 -22.05 -2.17
C LYS A 525 28.28 -22.27 -3.68
N PHE A 526 29.53 -22.10 -4.13
CA PHE A 526 30.07 -22.26 -5.51
C PHE A 526 29.97 -21.05 -6.47
N ARG A 527 30.95 -20.12 -6.38
CA ARG A 527 31.04 -18.94 -7.26
C ARG A 527 32.35 -18.79 -8.08
N ILE A 528 33.25 -19.78 -8.12
CA ILE A 528 34.60 -19.54 -8.70
C ILE A 528 34.82 -20.13 -10.11
N ILE A 529 34.09 -21.15 -10.56
CA ILE A 529 34.53 -21.91 -11.75
C ILE A 529 33.90 -21.46 -13.09
N PHE A 530 32.81 -20.71 -13.11
CA PHE A 530 32.08 -20.42 -14.36
C PHE A 530 32.26 -19.02 -14.96
N SER A 531 33.05 -18.14 -14.31
CA SER A 531 33.17 -16.73 -14.73
C SER A 531 34.12 -16.49 -15.92
N PHE A 532 34.93 -17.47 -16.32
CA PHE A 532 36.03 -17.24 -17.28
C PHE A 532 35.76 -17.63 -18.74
N VAL A 533 34.60 -18.23 -19.06
CA VAL A 533 34.34 -18.73 -20.43
C VAL A 533 33.33 -17.88 -21.22
N ALA A 534 32.66 -16.90 -20.60
CA ALA A 534 31.53 -16.20 -21.21
C ALA A 534 31.88 -14.97 -22.09
N GLN A 535 33.15 -14.75 -22.46
CA GLN A 535 33.59 -13.48 -23.08
C GLN A 535 33.95 -13.56 -24.58
N ARG A 536 33.34 -14.44 -25.39
CA ARG A 536 33.74 -14.52 -26.82
C ARG A 536 32.67 -14.76 -27.89
N PHE A 537 31.38 -14.59 -27.65
CA PHE A 537 30.41 -14.63 -28.76
C PHE A 537 29.35 -13.54 -28.68
N SER A 538 29.50 -12.53 -29.54
CA SER A 538 28.48 -11.53 -29.85
C SER A 538 27.61 -12.09 -30.97
N PHE A 539 26.43 -12.59 -30.62
CA PHE A 539 25.33 -12.82 -31.55
C PHE A 539 24.23 -11.81 -31.23
N LYS A 540 23.41 -11.39 -32.20
CA LYS A 540 22.17 -10.66 -31.91
C LYS A 540 21.27 -11.58 -31.08
N VAL A 541 20.80 -11.10 -29.92
CA VAL A 541 20.08 -11.93 -28.95
C VAL A 541 18.88 -11.19 -28.39
N ASN A 542 17.78 -11.94 -28.20
CA ASN A 542 16.50 -11.43 -27.73
C ASN A 542 16.23 -11.84 -26.27
N ASN A 543 15.74 -10.91 -25.42
CA ASN A 543 15.48 -10.95 -23.97
C ASN A 543 14.10 -11.49 -23.56
N ALA A 544 14.05 -12.22 -22.44
CA ALA A 544 12.83 -12.76 -21.82
C ALA A 544 12.26 -11.91 -20.66
N GLY A 545 12.87 -10.76 -20.33
CA GLY A 545 12.55 -9.96 -19.13
C GLY A 545 11.09 -9.51 -19.04
N PHE A 546 10.47 -9.19 -20.17
CA PHE A 546 9.06 -8.81 -20.24
C PHE A 546 8.12 -9.95 -19.79
N TYR A 547 8.40 -11.20 -20.17
CA TYR A 547 7.59 -12.33 -19.74
C TYR A 547 7.68 -12.59 -18.23
N TRP A 548 8.85 -12.33 -17.63
CA TRP A 548 9.04 -12.41 -16.17
C TRP A 548 8.28 -11.31 -15.45
N LEU A 549 8.27 -10.09 -16.00
CA LEU A 549 7.47 -9.00 -15.46
C LEU A 549 5.99 -9.36 -15.43
N LEU A 550 5.45 -9.88 -16.54
CA LEU A 550 4.06 -10.33 -16.60
C LEU A 550 3.76 -11.46 -15.62
N LEU A 551 4.69 -12.40 -15.45
CA LEU A 551 4.55 -13.50 -14.49
C LEU A 551 4.51 -12.97 -13.04
N LEU A 552 5.44 -12.07 -12.69
CA LEU A 552 5.51 -11.46 -11.35
C LEU A 552 4.27 -10.65 -11.02
N ASP A 553 3.83 -9.79 -11.95
CA ASP A 553 2.64 -8.96 -11.78
C ASP A 553 1.39 -9.85 -11.63
N TYR A 554 1.18 -10.83 -12.51
CA TYR A 554 -0.01 -11.68 -12.48
C TYR A 554 -0.14 -12.47 -11.17
N PHE A 555 0.92 -13.17 -10.74
CA PHE A 555 0.85 -14.06 -9.58
C PHE A 555 0.91 -13.32 -8.23
N THR A 556 1.62 -12.20 -8.13
CA THR A 556 1.77 -11.47 -6.85
C THR A 556 0.50 -10.69 -6.50
N THR A 557 -0.23 -10.20 -7.51
CA THR A 557 -1.24 -9.15 -7.32
C THR A 557 -2.68 -9.63 -7.37
N THR A 558 -2.94 -10.86 -7.82
CA THR A 558 -4.30 -11.39 -7.98
C THR A 558 -4.84 -11.96 -6.67
N TRP A 559 -4.40 -13.14 -6.26
CA TRP A 559 -5.02 -13.87 -5.14
C TRP A 559 -4.23 -13.76 -3.84
N THR A 560 -2.90 -13.53 -3.92
CA THR A 560 -2.04 -13.38 -2.73
C THR A 560 -2.49 -12.19 -1.87
N LEU A 561 -2.78 -11.03 -2.47
CA LEU A 561 -3.26 -9.83 -1.75
C LEU A 561 -4.63 -10.06 -1.10
N VAL A 562 -5.56 -10.71 -1.80
CA VAL A 562 -6.90 -11.02 -1.27
C VAL A 562 -6.81 -11.95 -0.06
N LEU A 563 -5.92 -12.95 -0.12
CA LEU A 563 -5.68 -13.83 1.02
C LEU A 563 -5.03 -13.10 2.20
N LEU A 564 -4.09 -12.19 1.95
CA LEU A 564 -3.51 -11.35 3.01
C LEU A 564 -4.57 -10.46 3.64
N ALA A 565 -5.45 -9.84 2.86
CA ALA A 565 -6.57 -9.05 3.36
C ALA A 565 -7.53 -9.88 4.21
N PHE A 566 -7.81 -11.12 3.80
CA PHE A 566 -8.60 -12.06 4.60
C PHE A 566 -7.95 -12.35 5.95
N LEU A 567 -6.66 -12.71 5.96
CA LEU A 567 -5.93 -13.05 7.18
C LEU A 567 -5.78 -11.85 8.12
N GLU A 568 -5.49 -10.66 7.58
CA GLU A 568 -5.42 -9.42 8.33
C GLU A 568 -6.77 -9.07 8.96
N CYS A 569 -7.84 -9.11 8.16
CA CYS A 569 -9.19 -8.84 8.65
C CYS A 569 -9.59 -9.82 9.76
N MET A 570 -9.29 -11.12 9.61
CA MET A 570 -9.54 -12.12 10.64
C MET A 570 -8.71 -11.90 11.91
N ALA A 571 -7.42 -11.58 11.77
CA ALA A 571 -6.53 -11.32 12.90
C ALA A 571 -7.01 -10.13 13.74
N ILE A 572 -7.43 -9.02 13.10
CA ILE A 572 -7.85 -7.83 13.83
C ILE A 572 -9.30 -7.93 14.33
N SER A 573 -10.23 -8.41 13.50
CA SER A 573 -11.66 -8.42 13.88
C SER A 573 -12.01 -9.53 14.87
N TRP A 574 -11.38 -10.71 14.78
CA TRP A 574 -11.67 -11.87 15.63
C TRP A 574 -10.64 -12.12 16.71
N ALA A 575 -9.33 -12.07 16.40
CA ALA A 575 -8.30 -12.38 17.39
C ALA A 575 -8.05 -11.19 18.34
N TYR A 576 -7.72 -10.01 17.80
CA TYR A 576 -7.61 -8.79 18.61
C TYR A 576 -8.97 -8.29 19.10
N GLY A 577 -10.00 -8.46 18.28
CA GLY A 577 -11.38 -8.08 18.59
C GLY A 577 -11.74 -6.72 17.99
N VAL A 578 -12.82 -6.71 17.20
CA VAL A 578 -13.33 -5.50 16.51
C VAL A 578 -13.69 -4.36 17.47
N ASP A 579 -14.12 -4.67 18.70
CA ASP A 579 -14.46 -3.67 19.71
C ASP A 579 -13.21 -2.91 20.19
N ASN A 580 -12.13 -3.63 20.50
CA ASN A 580 -10.84 -3.03 20.86
C ASN A 580 -10.28 -2.17 19.70
N PHE A 581 -10.42 -2.65 18.46
CA PHE A 581 -10.02 -1.88 17.29
C PHE A 581 -10.84 -0.59 17.13
N LEU A 582 -12.17 -0.65 17.30
CA LEU A 582 -13.03 0.53 17.25
C LEU A 582 -12.74 1.51 18.39
N ASP A 583 -12.36 1.03 19.57
CA ASP A 583 -11.90 1.85 20.69
C ASP A 583 -10.56 2.55 20.36
N ASN A 584 -9.61 1.86 19.73
CA ASN A 584 -8.36 2.48 19.25
C ASN A 584 -8.64 3.60 18.23
N VAL A 585 -9.59 3.38 17.31
CA VAL A 585 -10.02 4.41 16.35
C VAL A 585 -10.63 5.60 17.09
N LYS A 586 -11.48 5.35 18.09
CA LYS A 586 -12.05 6.41 18.94
C LYS A 586 -10.98 7.19 19.69
N TRP A 587 -9.90 6.59 20.15
CA TRP A 587 -8.85 7.35 20.85
C TRP A 587 -8.11 8.30 19.91
N MET A 588 -7.93 7.91 18.66
CA MET A 588 -7.35 8.80 17.65
C MET A 588 -8.28 9.96 17.32
N ILE A 589 -9.54 9.69 16.98
CA ILE A 589 -10.45 10.71 16.42
C ILE A 589 -11.40 11.37 17.44
N GLY A 590 -11.49 10.84 18.66
CA GLY A 590 -12.38 11.27 19.75
C GLY A 590 -13.81 10.71 19.71
N PHE A 591 -14.23 10.08 18.62
CA PHE A 591 -15.58 9.53 18.45
C PHE A 591 -15.56 8.16 17.75
N TYR A 592 -16.63 7.38 17.90
CA TYR A 592 -16.77 6.11 17.16
C TYR A 592 -17.16 6.38 15.69
N PRO A 593 -16.60 5.66 14.70
CA PRO A 593 -17.00 5.76 13.31
C PRO A 593 -18.52 5.57 13.14
N PRO A 594 -19.28 6.58 12.71
CA PRO A 594 -20.71 6.43 12.49
C PRO A 594 -20.96 5.75 11.13
N PRO A 595 -21.91 4.81 11.02
CA PRO A 595 -22.65 4.13 12.09
C PRO A 595 -21.85 2.95 12.70
N TYR A 596 -21.62 2.97 14.02
CA TYR A 596 -20.78 2.01 14.76
C TYR A 596 -21.14 0.54 14.50
N ILE A 597 -22.44 0.21 14.49
CA ILE A 597 -22.93 -1.16 14.30
C ILE A 597 -22.60 -1.68 12.90
N VAL A 598 -22.66 -0.82 11.88
CA VAL A 598 -22.38 -1.22 10.50
C VAL A 598 -20.91 -1.57 10.35
N TRP A 599 -19.99 -0.74 10.84
CA TRP A 599 -18.55 -1.04 10.83
C TRP A 599 -18.23 -2.35 11.57
N LYS A 600 -18.89 -2.58 12.71
CA LYS A 600 -18.73 -3.82 13.49
C LYS A 600 -19.17 -5.07 12.71
N ILE A 601 -20.34 -5.04 12.07
CA ILE A 601 -20.84 -6.16 11.24
C ILE A 601 -19.98 -6.33 9.99
N LEU A 602 -19.56 -5.22 9.40
CA LEU A 602 -18.78 -5.18 8.17
C LEU A 602 -17.44 -5.90 8.35
N TRP A 603 -16.64 -5.51 9.35
CA TRP A 603 -15.35 -6.17 9.62
C TRP A 603 -15.49 -7.58 10.18
N LYS A 604 -16.50 -7.86 11.01
CA LYS A 604 -16.61 -9.16 11.67
C LYS A 604 -17.14 -10.27 10.76
N PHE A 605 -18.04 -9.95 9.84
CA PHE A 605 -18.75 -10.95 9.04
C PHE A 605 -18.70 -10.69 7.54
N VAL A 606 -19.00 -9.48 7.09
CA VAL A 606 -19.18 -9.18 5.65
C VAL A 606 -17.85 -9.21 4.91
N CYS A 607 -16.83 -8.50 5.39
CA CYS A 607 -15.51 -8.45 4.76
C CYS A 607 -14.85 -9.84 4.69
N PRO A 608 -14.75 -10.63 5.80
CA PRO A 608 -14.18 -11.97 5.73
C PRO A 608 -14.93 -12.89 4.75
N PHE A 609 -16.26 -12.82 4.71
CA PHE A 609 -17.06 -13.60 3.76
C PHE A 609 -16.79 -13.20 2.32
N ILE A 610 -16.75 -11.89 2.02
CA ILE A 610 -16.45 -11.38 0.68
C ILE A 610 -15.04 -11.79 0.27
N TYR A 611 -14.03 -11.61 1.12
CA TYR A 611 -12.66 -11.98 0.78
C TYR A 611 -12.51 -13.49 0.52
N LEU A 612 -13.19 -14.33 1.30
CA LEU A 612 -13.22 -15.77 1.07
C LEU A 612 -13.94 -16.13 -0.24
N ALA A 613 -15.07 -15.49 -0.54
CA ALA A 613 -15.80 -15.69 -1.79
C ALA A 613 -14.95 -15.27 -2.99
N LEU A 614 -14.28 -14.13 -2.93
CA LEU A 614 -13.39 -13.64 -3.98
C LEU A 614 -12.18 -14.55 -4.19
N LEU A 615 -11.59 -15.05 -3.11
CA LEU A 615 -10.50 -16.03 -3.19
C LEU A 615 -10.97 -17.32 -3.88
N SER A 616 -12.16 -17.82 -3.52
CA SER A 616 -12.73 -18.99 -4.17
C SER A 616 -12.96 -18.77 -5.67
N LEU A 617 -13.50 -17.61 -6.06
CA LEU A 617 -13.71 -17.25 -7.46
C LEU A 617 -12.39 -17.13 -8.21
N ALA A 618 -11.35 -16.54 -7.60
CA ALA A 618 -10.04 -16.40 -8.21
C ALA A 618 -9.40 -17.77 -8.51
N TRP A 619 -9.59 -18.77 -7.63
CA TRP A 619 -9.08 -20.12 -7.85
C TRP A 619 -9.93 -20.94 -8.83
N PHE A 620 -11.26 -20.86 -8.76
CA PHE A 620 -12.14 -21.58 -9.69
C PHE A 620 -12.06 -21.04 -11.13
N ALA A 621 -11.90 -19.72 -11.28
CA ALA A 621 -11.75 -19.07 -12.57
C ALA A 621 -10.29 -19.00 -13.05
N TYR A 622 -9.38 -19.76 -12.42
CA TYR A 622 -7.97 -19.76 -12.80
C TYR A 622 -7.80 -20.18 -14.26
N LYS A 623 -7.20 -19.29 -15.05
CA LYS A 623 -6.77 -19.58 -16.42
C LYS A 623 -5.25 -19.45 -16.50
N PRO A 624 -4.59 -20.37 -17.24
CA PRO A 624 -3.16 -20.25 -17.51
C PRO A 624 -2.84 -18.89 -18.14
N ILE A 625 -1.72 -18.32 -17.77
CA ILE A 625 -1.27 -17.05 -18.34
C ILE A 625 -0.90 -17.24 -19.82
N GLU A 626 -1.50 -16.42 -20.67
CA GLU A 626 -1.23 -16.39 -22.10
C GLU A 626 -0.85 -14.95 -22.49
N TYR A 627 0.14 -14.82 -23.36
CA TYR A 627 0.54 -13.53 -23.92
C TYR A 627 0.41 -13.59 -25.44
N GLU A 628 -0.53 -12.81 -25.99
CA GLU A 628 -0.89 -12.86 -27.41
C GLU A 628 -1.18 -14.29 -27.91
N LYS A 629 -0.31 -14.84 -28.76
CA LYS A 629 -0.39 -16.22 -29.29
C LYS A 629 0.53 -17.19 -28.53
N TYR A 630 1.34 -16.70 -27.59
CA TYR A 630 2.29 -17.49 -26.82
C TYR A 630 1.67 -18.02 -25.53
N LYS A 631 1.67 -19.35 -25.39
CA LYS A 631 1.28 -20.03 -24.16
C LYS A 631 2.50 -20.29 -23.30
N TYR A 632 2.43 -19.88 -22.03
CA TYR A 632 3.53 -20.12 -21.10
C TYR A 632 3.71 -21.62 -20.84
N PRO A 633 4.96 -22.09 -20.69
CA PRO A 633 5.22 -23.49 -20.38
C PRO A 633 4.84 -23.80 -18.92
N MET A 634 4.43 -25.05 -18.67
CA MET A 634 3.97 -25.52 -17.35
C MET A 634 4.96 -25.28 -16.20
N TYR A 635 6.27 -25.26 -16.45
CA TYR A 635 7.24 -24.99 -15.39
C TYR A 635 7.27 -23.49 -15.00
N ALA A 636 6.97 -22.57 -15.92
CA ALA A 636 6.88 -21.14 -15.62
C ALA A 636 5.67 -20.86 -14.72
N GLU A 637 4.58 -21.58 -14.94
CA GLU A 637 3.41 -21.56 -14.06
C GLU A 637 3.75 -22.05 -12.64
N ARG A 638 4.46 -23.18 -12.51
CA ARG A 638 4.92 -23.68 -11.20
C ARG A 638 5.82 -22.68 -10.47
N ILE A 639 6.66 -21.95 -11.20
CA ILE A 639 7.47 -20.87 -10.64
C ILE A 639 6.57 -19.73 -10.16
N GLY A 640 5.58 -19.31 -10.97
CA GLY A 640 4.59 -18.30 -10.59
C GLY A 640 3.85 -18.64 -9.30
N TRP A 641 3.35 -19.87 -9.18
CA TRP A 641 2.74 -20.38 -7.95
C TRP A 641 3.70 -20.34 -6.75
N GLY A 642 4.96 -20.71 -6.97
CA GLY A 642 6.02 -20.61 -5.95
C GLY A 642 6.25 -19.16 -5.47
N ILE A 643 6.26 -18.19 -6.38
CA ILE A 643 6.42 -16.76 -6.06
C ILE A 643 5.24 -16.26 -5.23
N SER A 644 4.01 -16.62 -5.60
CA SER A 644 2.81 -16.25 -4.85
C SER A 644 2.71 -16.90 -3.46
N LEU A 645 3.25 -18.12 -3.30
CA LEU A 645 3.25 -18.85 -2.04
C LEU A 645 4.38 -18.42 -1.10
N ALA A 646 5.49 -17.90 -1.61
CA ALA A 646 6.66 -17.56 -0.80
C ALA A 646 6.34 -16.55 0.34
N PRO A 647 5.64 -15.42 0.11
CA PRO A 647 5.20 -14.54 1.19
C PRO A 647 4.24 -15.22 2.16
N LEU A 648 3.34 -16.08 1.66
CA LEU A 648 2.30 -16.72 2.45
C LEU A 648 2.86 -17.77 3.41
N ILE A 649 3.92 -18.49 3.02
CA ILE A 649 4.61 -19.46 3.86
C ILE A 649 5.26 -18.80 5.08
N ALA A 650 5.63 -17.52 4.99
CA ALA A 650 6.17 -16.78 6.14
C ALA A 650 5.17 -16.73 7.32
N ILE A 651 3.86 -16.77 7.05
CA ILE A 651 2.80 -16.71 8.06
C ILE A 651 2.82 -17.94 9.00
N PRO A 652 2.64 -19.18 8.50
CA PRO A 652 2.70 -20.35 9.37
C PRO A 652 4.11 -20.60 9.94
N VAL A 653 5.17 -20.31 9.18
CA VAL A 653 6.55 -20.51 9.67
C VAL A 653 6.82 -19.63 10.89
N THR A 654 6.44 -18.35 10.83
CA THR A 654 6.67 -17.43 11.96
C THR A 654 5.78 -17.76 13.15
N ALA A 655 4.53 -18.19 12.91
CA ALA A 655 3.64 -18.68 13.97
C ALA A 655 4.25 -19.88 14.70
N VAL A 656 4.78 -20.87 13.96
CA VAL A 656 5.47 -22.04 14.52
C VAL A 656 6.74 -21.64 15.26
N VAL A 657 7.58 -20.77 14.69
CA VAL A 657 8.81 -20.30 15.33
C VAL A 657 8.49 -19.58 16.65
N LYS A 658 7.55 -18.65 16.65
CA LYS A 658 7.11 -17.94 17.87
C LYS A 658 6.53 -18.93 18.90
N PHE A 659 5.72 -19.89 18.47
CA PHE A 659 5.16 -20.93 19.35
C PHE A 659 6.24 -21.81 20.00
N CYS A 660 7.29 -22.15 19.26
CA CYS A 660 8.42 -22.92 19.77
C CYS A 660 9.29 -22.11 20.74
N LEU A 661 9.43 -20.80 20.54
CA LEU A 661 10.24 -19.91 21.38
C LEU A 661 9.54 -19.48 22.68
N THR A 662 8.21 -19.35 22.68
CA THR A 662 7.46 -18.96 23.88
C THR A 662 7.54 -20.06 24.94
N LYS A 663 7.96 -19.70 26.15
CA LYS A 663 8.02 -20.60 27.30
C LYS A 663 6.63 -20.75 27.92
N GLY A 664 6.32 -21.95 28.42
CA GLY A 664 5.05 -22.22 29.10
C GLY A 664 4.39 -23.52 28.65
N THR A 665 3.22 -23.81 29.21
CA THR A 665 2.37 -24.93 28.79
C THR A 665 1.73 -24.67 27.42
N PHE A 666 1.28 -25.71 26.74
CA PHE A 666 0.69 -25.59 25.39
C PHE A 666 -0.42 -24.53 25.31
N ILE A 667 -1.35 -24.54 26.28
CA ILE A 667 -2.47 -23.58 26.33
C ILE A 667 -1.97 -22.16 26.65
N GLN A 668 -1.02 -22.02 27.58
CA GLN A 668 -0.46 -20.71 27.91
C GLN A 668 0.25 -20.08 26.71
N ARG A 669 1.05 -20.85 25.97
CA ARG A 669 1.72 -20.36 24.76
C ARG A 669 0.73 -19.82 23.72
N TRP A 670 -0.37 -20.52 23.50
CA TRP A 670 -1.42 -20.07 22.58
C TRP A 670 -2.08 -18.78 23.07
N LEU A 671 -2.45 -18.72 24.35
CA LEU A 671 -3.06 -17.52 24.93
C LEU A 671 -2.12 -16.32 24.84
N ASP A 672 -0.86 -16.48 25.25
CA ASP A 672 0.14 -15.41 25.25
C ASP A 672 0.40 -14.87 23.83
N LEU A 673 0.38 -15.73 22.80
CA LEU A 673 0.58 -15.31 21.40
C LEU A 673 -0.65 -14.68 20.73
N PHE A 674 -1.85 -14.93 21.23
CA PHE A 674 -3.06 -14.21 20.82
C PHE A 674 -3.20 -12.87 21.54
N CYS A 675 -2.45 -12.64 22.61
CA CYS A 675 -2.43 -11.40 23.33
C CYS A 675 -1.43 -10.41 22.74
N PRO A 676 -1.77 -9.11 22.68
CA PRO A 676 -0.82 -8.07 22.29
C PRO A 676 0.43 -8.09 23.19
N GLU A 677 1.59 -7.81 22.60
CA GLU A 677 2.84 -7.59 23.35
C GLU A 677 2.71 -6.34 24.25
N ASN A 678 3.45 -6.30 25.37
CA ASN A 678 3.39 -5.18 26.34
C ASN A 678 3.72 -3.81 25.73
N GLU A 679 4.44 -3.79 24.61
CA GLU A 679 4.80 -2.57 23.88
C GLU A 679 3.66 -2.04 22.99
N TRP A 680 2.63 -2.85 22.72
CA TRP A 680 1.48 -2.45 21.92
C TRP A 680 0.68 -1.32 22.58
N GLY A 681 0.31 -0.32 21.78
CA GLY A 681 -0.41 0.86 22.23
C GLY A 681 0.07 2.12 21.50
N PRO A 682 -0.46 3.30 21.86
CA PRO A 682 0.00 4.58 21.33
C PRO A 682 1.53 4.76 21.49
N ALA A 683 2.20 5.34 20.49
CA ALA A 683 3.65 5.48 20.52
C ALA A 683 4.15 6.38 21.67
N LEU A 684 3.45 7.50 21.91
CA LEU A 684 3.83 8.51 22.89
C LEU A 684 3.21 8.21 24.26
N ALA A 685 4.00 8.36 25.32
CA ALA A 685 3.55 8.20 26.69
C ALA A 685 2.38 9.14 27.05
N ILE A 686 2.39 10.38 26.51
CA ILE A 686 1.31 11.35 26.70
C ILE A 686 -0.04 10.78 26.24
N HIS A 687 -0.09 10.15 25.06
CA HIS A 687 -1.33 9.56 24.53
C HIS A 687 -1.75 8.29 25.31
N ARG A 688 -0.79 7.57 25.90
CA ARG A 688 -1.09 6.46 26.83
C ARG A 688 -1.67 6.99 28.15
N ALA A 689 -1.14 8.12 28.67
CA ALA A 689 -1.56 8.73 29.93
C ALA A 689 -2.99 9.28 29.86
N GLU A 690 -3.41 9.83 28.72
CA GLU A 690 -4.76 10.40 28.55
C GLU A 690 -5.87 9.37 28.87
N TYR A 691 -5.65 8.10 28.54
CA TYR A 691 -6.63 7.02 28.72
C TYR A 691 -6.28 6.05 29.87
N TYR A 692 -5.00 5.82 30.15
CA TYR A 692 -4.52 4.96 31.25
C TYR A 692 -3.45 5.65 32.09
N PRO A 693 -3.80 6.72 32.81
CA PRO A 693 -2.81 7.49 33.53
C PRO A 693 -2.16 6.71 34.70
N LEU A 694 -2.83 5.67 35.19
CA LEU A 694 -2.30 4.80 36.26
C LEU A 694 -1.26 3.78 35.77
N GLN A 695 -1.13 3.54 34.47
CA GLN A 695 -0.13 2.62 33.92
C GLN A 695 1.24 3.30 33.74
N ILE A 696 1.28 4.63 33.71
CA ILE A 696 2.51 5.41 33.55
C ILE A 696 2.99 5.88 34.93
N PRO A 697 4.22 5.55 35.36
CA PRO A 697 4.71 5.91 36.70
C PRO A 697 4.62 7.41 37.00
N GLU A 698 4.89 8.26 36.02
CA GLU A 698 4.87 9.72 36.14
C GLU A 698 3.45 10.27 36.30
N ALA A 699 2.52 9.90 35.40
CA ALA A 699 1.12 10.27 35.52
C ALA A 699 0.46 9.71 36.79
N ARG A 700 0.88 8.51 37.22
CA ARG A 700 0.47 7.91 38.50
C ARG A 700 0.89 8.77 39.69
N ARG A 701 2.10 9.35 39.69
CA ARG A 701 2.59 10.23 40.77
C ARG A 701 1.80 11.54 40.88
N LEU A 702 1.28 12.05 39.76
CA LEU A 702 0.48 13.28 39.73
C LEU A 702 -0.97 13.05 40.20
N ILE A 703 -1.54 11.87 39.94
CA ILE A 703 -2.94 11.56 40.24
C ILE A 703 -3.14 10.94 41.62
N LEU A 704 -2.17 10.16 42.08
CA LEU A 704 -2.24 9.58 43.41
C LEU A 704 -1.67 10.57 44.43
N PRO A 705 -2.39 10.87 45.52
CA PRO A 705 -1.83 11.69 46.59
C PRO A 705 -0.54 11.03 47.11
N PRO A 706 0.50 11.82 47.44
CA PRO A 706 1.76 11.27 47.94
C PRO A 706 1.46 10.36 49.12
N GLN A 707 1.93 9.11 49.04
CA GLN A 707 1.82 8.19 50.16
C GLN A 707 2.63 8.78 51.31
N LYS A 708 1.95 9.14 52.41
CA LYS A 708 2.63 9.40 53.67
C LYS A 708 3.33 8.11 54.07
N GLU A 709 4.66 8.09 53.98
CA GLU A 709 5.47 7.05 54.60
C GLU A 709 5.08 6.95 56.09
N PRO A 710 4.93 5.73 56.64
CA PRO A 710 4.66 5.59 58.06
C PRO A 710 5.87 6.11 58.84
N ALA A 711 5.66 7.19 59.58
CA ALA A 711 6.63 7.75 60.50
C ALA A 711 7.00 6.71 61.56
N ASN A 712 8.10 5.99 61.34
CA ASN A 712 8.83 5.30 62.39
C ASN A 712 10.10 6.12 62.66
N GLY A 713 10.16 6.73 63.85
CA GLY A 713 11.32 7.50 64.29
C GLY A 713 12.56 6.61 64.45
N TYR A 714 13.74 7.15 64.14
CA TYR A 714 14.65 7.80 65.08
C TYR A 714 15.87 8.35 64.31
N ASP A 715 16.28 9.55 64.70
CA ASP A 715 17.59 10.21 64.58
C ASP A 715 18.28 10.49 63.22
N GLY A 716 18.32 11.78 62.91
CA GLY A 716 19.58 12.52 62.70
C GLY A 716 20.16 12.60 61.28
N PHE A 717 19.90 13.72 60.58
CA PHE A 717 20.90 14.70 60.12
C PHE A 717 20.24 15.76 59.22
N THR A 718 20.45 17.02 59.57
CA THR A 718 20.05 18.26 58.88
C THR A 718 20.76 18.47 57.55
N TYR A 719 20.05 18.97 56.51
CA TYR A 719 20.45 20.13 55.71
C TYR A 719 19.22 20.80 55.03
N SER A 720 19.09 22.12 55.26
CA SER A 720 18.47 23.21 54.46
C SER A 720 17.30 22.89 53.49
N GLY A 721 16.12 23.51 53.54
CA GLY A 721 15.80 24.87 53.96
C GLY A 721 15.61 25.82 52.76
N GLU A 722 14.59 25.58 51.93
CA GLU A 722 13.91 26.55 51.05
C GLU A 722 12.69 25.84 50.42
N ILE A 723 11.58 26.56 50.17
CA ILE A 723 10.31 26.17 49.48
C ILE A 723 9.02 26.16 50.34
N VAL A 724 9.04 26.09 51.68
CA VAL A 724 7.77 25.94 52.44
C VAL A 724 7.01 27.25 52.71
N GLU A 725 7.50 28.42 52.32
CA GLU A 725 6.85 29.69 52.70
C GLU A 725 5.81 30.27 51.72
N LYS A 726 5.51 29.64 50.57
CA LYS A 726 4.51 30.17 49.63
C LYS A 726 3.12 29.55 49.66
N GLN A 727 2.89 28.49 50.44
CA GLN A 727 1.59 27.78 50.43
C GLN A 727 0.64 28.19 51.57
N LYS A 728 1.05 29.04 52.51
CA LYS A 728 0.25 29.36 53.71
C LYS A 728 -0.63 30.61 53.63
N GLU A 729 -0.59 31.37 52.55
CA GLU A 729 -1.40 32.60 52.42
C GLU A 729 -2.73 32.44 51.68
N ILE A 730 -3.01 31.29 51.04
CA ILE A 730 -4.21 31.16 50.17
C ILE A 730 -5.42 30.52 50.88
N ASP A 731 -5.23 29.81 52.00
CA ASP A 731 -6.32 29.02 52.63
C ASP A 731 -7.11 29.72 53.76
N SER A 732 -6.98 31.03 53.95
CA SER A 732 -7.68 31.74 55.04
C SER A 732 -9.03 32.39 54.67
N THR A 733 -9.51 32.26 53.43
CA THR A 733 -10.78 32.89 53.01
C THR A 733 -11.67 32.00 52.14
N SER A 734 -12.31 30.98 52.71
CA SER A 734 -13.76 30.73 52.52
C SER A 734 -14.25 29.57 53.38
N GLY A 735 -15.34 29.80 54.13
CA GLY A 735 -16.02 28.77 54.90
C GLY A 735 -17.22 28.18 54.14
N ARG A 736 -17.59 26.94 54.50
CA ARG A 736 -18.79 26.15 54.08
C ARG A 736 -18.77 25.69 52.60
N GLN A 737 -19.18 24.49 52.19
CA GLN A 737 -19.99 23.41 52.78
C GLN A 737 -19.62 22.03 52.18
N ILE A 738 -19.90 20.94 52.93
CA ILE A 738 -19.74 19.54 52.53
C ILE A 738 -20.85 19.11 51.56
N GLY A 739 -20.49 18.42 50.46
CA GLY A 739 -21.35 17.42 49.82
C GLY A 739 -21.61 17.58 48.32
N LYS A 740 -20.76 16.97 47.48
CA LYS A 740 -21.13 16.14 46.31
C LYS A 740 -19.88 15.45 45.75
N MET A 741 -20.05 14.18 45.41
CA MET A 741 -19.06 13.22 44.91
C MET A 741 -18.25 13.84 43.76
N GLY A 742 -16.95 14.03 43.99
CA GLY A 742 -16.05 14.68 43.02
C GLY A 742 -15.78 13.78 41.83
N PHE A 743 -16.10 14.28 40.64
CA PHE A 743 -15.40 13.93 39.41
C PHE A 743 -13.89 14.00 39.66
N LEU A 744 -13.12 13.05 39.13
CA LEU A 744 -11.67 13.23 38.98
C LEU A 744 -11.43 14.58 38.29
N PRO A 745 -10.44 15.37 38.74
CA PRO A 745 -10.07 16.58 38.01
C PRO A 745 -9.74 16.20 36.58
N THR A 746 -10.24 16.97 35.62
CA THR A 746 -9.79 16.91 34.23
C THR A 746 -8.26 16.98 34.23
N PHE A 747 -7.62 16.05 33.53
CA PHE A 747 -6.16 16.05 33.35
C PHE A 747 -5.79 17.32 32.60
N GLU A 748 -5.48 18.39 33.33
CA GLU A 748 -5.06 19.66 32.74
C GLU A 748 -3.64 19.47 32.22
N ARG A 749 -3.53 19.46 30.88
CA ARG A 749 -2.29 19.34 30.12
C ARG A 749 -1.19 20.27 30.65
N GLU A 750 -1.57 21.44 31.16
CA GLU A 750 -0.68 22.46 31.72
C GLU A 750 -0.06 22.12 33.09
N THR A 751 -0.63 21.18 33.84
CA THR A 751 -0.09 20.76 35.16
C THR A 751 0.84 19.55 35.08
N ALA A 752 0.93 18.92 33.90
CA ALA A 752 1.83 17.81 33.61
C ALA A 752 3.01 18.21 32.69
N ILE A 753 2.94 19.40 32.07
CA ILE A 753 4.08 20.16 31.55
C ILE A 753 4.86 20.72 32.74
#